data_AF-A0A7W8GH23-F1
#
_entry.id   AF-A0A7W8GH23-F1
#
_cell.length_a   1.000
_cell.length_b   1.000
_cell.length_c   1.000
_cell.angle_alpha   90.00
_cell.angle_beta   90.00
_cell.angle_gamma   90.00
#
_symmetry.space_group_name_H-M   'P 1'
#
loop_
_entity.id
_entity.type
_entity.pdbx_description
1 polymer ?
#
loop_
_entity_poly.entity_id
_entity_poly.type
_entity_poly.pdbx_seq_one_letter_code
_entity_poly.pdbx_strand_id
1 'polypeptide(L)'
;MKPRTTAATALLSLSLLAACGGGPAPHTPPGGTPTEFGRLSALKPGEQDTIRAALKVNVVFVGYRQTSPGQVATARDVNTRDFSEILPKSYDTIARIPSAYGSKEFTGNAFDYQYNYVFADQAFEDDFFRFIGSNGTEKPLTVFQKYFNCQYKTVKDPETGKDVQVPDDACTTPSPLIDRPITGNYEIDGNLTENWLADNVARVGVKPGEYTVYLVNWYGRPDFKFHSYTRAGATDTDVLPTDPDFVKFGDRASRRLIAWGGSVRASAPAQRVWFYDLSANPDPWTDAWDVTYPDLNGDGIEDYRMPPIWQYGTRRASNGVYRKVSPDLARVVRYTALNFLFTPSPIYRVALTPPRMPEEIELSVHVEQGEGAADPTKLLNVGLMQERVSVLQPFAKFSTTVKQTALDGDLADVYKCFFPVELDDICSPNFADFSGERLFQYSLNELREEYKSAAANKYLLPIYAFNDNENTQPGLLGIAYDDGETGTQSFVYSFLTPDLIDFGYGFTDTTVHEIGHHLSLSHPHDGYDSEQDISYGPDGQFYFTNTGDQSATIMSYNDLSRGFGQFNLDSQYRYLTAAYLNNANAILELTRRAGKAGGVSAAAQSADSLFVQAKARYSALDYLEAARLGHQGYRAVLDAALAAGVEVQPYKWYERLGTLSTQTAGQKPRVSRDHLAKPGAWIMPEETARQRRLRTAP
;
A
#
# COMPACT_ATOMS: atom_id res chain seq x y z
N MET A 1 1.64 49.83 -28.66
CA MET A 1 0.77 49.54 -27.50
C MET A 1 -0.31 48.59 -27.97
N LYS A 2 -0.49 47.35 -27.53
CA LYS A 2 0.10 46.49 -26.48
C LYS A 2 0.27 45.08 -27.12
N PRO A 3 1.32 44.31 -26.83
CA PRO A 3 1.42 42.94 -27.30
C PRO A 3 0.58 42.02 -26.42
N ARG A 4 -0.16 41.09 -27.05
CA ARG A 4 -0.84 39.99 -26.37
C ARG A 4 0.17 38.87 -26.11
N THR A 5 0.50 38.64 -24.85
CA THR A 5 1.16 37.44 -24.34
C THR A 5 0.15 36.31 -24.29
N THR A 6 0.25 35.37 -25.23
CA THR A 6 -0.30 34.01 -25.11
C THR A 6 0.89 33.07 -24.91
N ALA A 7 1.12 32.64 -23.68
CA ALA A 7 2.09 31.60 -23.35
C ALA A 7 1.56 30.75 -22.18
N ALA A 8 1.87 29.45 -22.25
CA ALA A 8 1.73 28.44 -21.19
C ALA A 8 0.35 27.80 -20.95
N THR A 9 -0.14 27.02 -21.91
CA THR A 9 -1.08 25.91 -21.64
C THR A 9 -0.78 24.74 -22.58
N ALA A 10 0.30 23.99 -22.31
CA ALA A 10 0.57 22.68 -22.90
C ALA A 10 1.79 22.05 -22.22
N LEU A 11 1.60 21.38 -21.06
CA LEU A 11 2.59 20.45 -20.52
C LEU A 11 1.99 19.41 -19.53
N LEU A 12 0.67 19.16 -19.57
CA LEU A 12 0.03 18.13 -18.74
C LEU A 12 -0.90 17.19 -19.52
N SER A 13 -0.76 17.14 -20.85
CA SER A 13 -1.55 16.26 -21.70
C SER A 13 -0.79 15.92 -22.98
N LEU A 14 -0.04 14.83 -22.94
CA LEU A 14 0.45 14.14 -24.14
C LEU A 14 0.31 12.62 -23.95
N SER A 15 -0.86 12.21 -23.46
CA SER A 15 -1.38 10.85 -23.53
C SER A 15 -2.28 10.73 -24.76
N LEU A 16 -1.71 10.63 -25.96
CA LEU A 16 -2.44 10.32 -27.21
C LEU A 16 -1.46 9.79 -28.27
N LEU A 17 -1.33 8.45 -28.33
CA LEU A 17 -1.20 7.60 -29.54
C LEU A 17 -0.72 6.20 -29.13
N ALA A 18 -1.67 5.32 -28.83
CA ALA A 18 -1.44 3.87 -28.76
C ALA A 18 -2.06 3.21 -30.00
N ALA A 19 -1.25 2.57 -30.84
CA ALA A 19 -1.70 1.52 -31.76
C ALA A 19 -0.54 0.69 -32.37
N CYS A 20 -0.64 -0.64 -32.17
CA CYS A 20 -0.18 -1.75 -33.01
C CYS A 20 1.29 -2.24 -33.01
N GLY A 21 1.52 -3.39 -32.33
CA GLY A 21 1.95 -4.64 -33.01
C GLY A 21 3.36 -5.19 -32.79
N GLY A 22 3.46 -6.46 -32.34
CA GLY A 22 4.57 -7.39 -32.64
C GLY A 22 5.27 -8.04 -31.43
N GLY A 23 5.10 -9.36 -31.24
CA GLY A 23 5.73 -10.16 -30.16
C GLY A 23 7.25 -10.35 -30.28
N PRO A 24 7.92 -10.91 -29.25
CA PRO A 24 9.37 -10.83 -29.09
C PRO A 24 10.13 -11.88 -29.91
N ALA A 25 11.11 -11.43 -30.68
CA ALA A 25 12.22 -12.23 -31.23
C ALA A 25 13.52 -11.94 -30.44
N PRO A 26 14.55 -12.81 -30.51
CA PRO A 26 15.73 -12.70 -29.65
C PRO A 26 16.47 -11.37 -29.86
N HIS A 27 16.54 -10.54 -28.82
CA HIS A 27 17.10 -9.19 -28.89
C HIS A 27 18.63 -9.18 -28.83
N THR A 28 19.27 -9.00 -29.99
CA THR A 28 20.53 -8.25 -30.08
C THR A 28 20.20 -6.79 -29.71
N PRO A 29 20.96 -6.10 -28.83
CA PRO A 29 20.67 -4.71 -28.49
C PRO A 29 20.62 -3.86 -29.76
N PRO A 30 19.57 -3.05 -30.01
CA PRO A 30 19.58 -2.13 -31.13
C PRO A 30 20.76 -1.18 -30.93
N GLY A 31 21.57 -0.98 -31.99
CA GLY A 31 22.46 0.18 -32.00
C GLY A 31 21.61 1.43 -31.78
N GLY A 32 21.97 2.28 -30.82
CA GLY A 32 21.11 3.38 -30.37
C GLY A 32 20.57 4.26 -31.50
N THR A 33 19.49 4.98 -31.21
CA THR A 33 18.78 5.86 -32.14
C THR A 33 19.56 7.17 -32.33
N PRO A 34 19.82 7.61 -33.57
CA PRO A 34 20.36 8.94 -33.82
C PRO A 34 19.40 10.04 -33.35
N THR A 35 19.90 10.99 -32.58
CA THR A 35 19.17 12.17 -32.10
C THR A 35 20.05 13.43 -32.24
N GLU A 36 19.47 14.61 -31.96
CA GLU A 36 20.24 15.88 -31.89
C GLU A 36 21.29 15.88 -30.76
N PHE A 37 21.19 14.94 -29.81
CA PHE A 37 22.13 14.72 -28.71
C PHE A 37 23.14 13.61 -29.02
N GLY A 38 23.22 13.18 -30.29
CA GLY A 38 23.99 12.01 -30.72
C GLY A 38 23.19 10.72 -30.60
N ARG A 39 23.89 9.59 -30.50
CA ARG A 39 23.26 8.26 -30.51
C ARG A 39 22.90 7.84 -29.08
N LEU A 40 21.60 7.70 -28.79
CA LEU A 40 21.08 7.33 -27.47
C LEU A 40 20.38 5.96 -27.53
N SER A 41 20.52 5.16 -26.48
CA SER A 41 20.03 3.78 -26.41
C SER A 41 18.94 3.55 -25.36
N ALA A 42 18.96 4.31 -24.28
CA ALA A 42 17.98 4.26 -23.20
C ALA A 42 17.09 5.52 -23.15
N LEU A 43 17.66 6.70 -23.36
CA LEU A 43 16.95 7.98 -23.37
C LEU A 43 16.25 8.21 -24.72
N LYS A 44 15.03 8.74 -24.65
CA LYS A 44 14.14 9.06 -25.78
C LYS A 44 13.61 10.49 -25.61
N PRO A 45 14.36 11.53 -26.03
CA PRO A 45 13.96 12.91 -25.84
C PRO A 45 12.54 13.19 -26.36
N GLY A 46 11.68 13.72 -25.49
CA GLY A 46 10.29 14.06 -25.82
C GLY A 46 9.28 12.91 -25.75
N GLU A 47 9.73 11.69 -25.42
CA GLU A 47 8.87 10.52 -25.27
C GLU A 47 8.87 10.01 -23.82
N GLN A 48 7.70 9.56 -23.36
CA GLN A 48 7.59 8.77 -22.14
C GLN A 48 8.05 7.33 -22.44
N ASP A 49 9.00 6.83 -21.65
CA ASP A 49 9.49 5.47 -21.70
C ASP A 49 8.89 4.62 -20.57
N THR A 50 8.84 3.32 -20.82
CA THR A 50 8.40 2.33 -19.84
C THR A 50 9.52 1.33 -19.60
N ILE A 51 9.91 1.15 -18.34
CA ILE A 51 10.82 0.10 -17.92
C ILE A 51 9.99 -1.18 -17.78
N ARG A 52 10.08 -2.06 -18.78
CA ARG A 52 9.46 -3.39 -18.76
C ARG A 52 10.43 -4.40 -18.17
N ALA A 53 10.04 -5.08 -17.10
CA ALA A 53 10.86 -6.07 -16.41
C ALA A 53 10.21 -7.45 -16.41
N ALA A 54 10.99 -8.48 -16.78
CA ALA A 54 10.61 -9.86 -16.56
C ALA A 54 10.78 -10.20 -15.08
N LEU A 55 9.67 -10.36 -14.35
CA LEU A 55 9.68 -10.59 -12.93
C LEU A 55 9.44 -12.07 -12.62
N LYS A 56 10.47 -12.74 -12.12
CA LYS A 56 10.34 -14.11 -11.62
C LYS A 56 9.65 -14.10 -10.26
N VAL A 57 8.55 -14.84 -10.15
CA VAL A 57 7.79 -15.03 -8.91
C VAL A 57 7.79 -16.51 -8.56
N ASN A 58 8.36 -16.84 -7.41
CA ASN A 58 8.40 -18.20 -6.90
C ASN A 58 7.18 -18.45 -6.01
N VAL A 59 6.43 -19.51 -6.27
CA VAL A 59 5.30 -19.96 -5.44
C VAL A 59 5.70 -21.32 -4.85
N VAL A 60 6.03 -21.30 -3.56
CA VAL A 60 6.55 -22.45 -2.82
C VAL A 60 5.45 -23.05 -1.97
N PHE A 61 5.10 -24.30 -2.22
CA PHE A 61 4.11 -25.07 -1.50
C PHE A 61 4.77 -25.87 -0.38
N VAL A 62 4.46 -25.56 0.87
CA VAL A 62 4.98 -26.24 2.07
C VAL A 62 3.84 -27.01 2.72
N GLY A 63 3.90 -28.34 2.72
CA GLY A 63 2.87 -29.21 3.29
C GLY A 63 1.73 -29.59 2.33
N TYR A 64 1.72 -29.01 1.13
CA TYR A 64 0.84 -29.41 0.02
C TYR A 64 1.53 -30.39 -0.93
N ARG A 65 0.75 -31.07 -1.78
CA ARG A 65 1.21 -31.98 -2.83
C ARG A 65 0.57 -31.59 -4.15
N GLN A 66 1.25 -31.87 -5.26
CA GLN A 66 0.65 -31.70 -6.59
C GLN A 66 -0.49 -32.72 -6.74
N THR A 67 -1.66 -32.24 -7.16
CA THR A 67 -2.79 -33.12 -7.50
C THR A 67 -2.38 -34.06 -8.64
N SER A 68 -2.45 -35.38 -8.39
CA SER A 68 -2.16 -36.37 -9.44
C SER A 68 -3.26 -36.39 -10.50
N PRO A 69 -2.94 -36.62 -11.79
CA PRO A 69 -3.96 -36.78 -12.83
C PRO A 69 -5.03 -37.83 -12.46
N GLY A 70 -6.31 -37.45 -12.52
CA GLY A 70 -7.44 -38.32 -12.18
C GLY A 70 -7.75 -38.44 -10.68
N GLN A 71 -6.98 -37.80 -9.80
CA GLN A 71 -7.26 -37.75 -8.36
C GLN A 71 -8.27 -36.65 -8.03
N VAL A 72 -9.17 -36.94 -7.09
CA VAL A 72 -10.01 -35.91 -6.46
C VAL A 72 -9.14 -35.13 -5.47
N ALA A 73 -8.95 -33.83 -5.72
CA ALA A 73 -8.15 -32.97 -4.87
C ALA A 73 -8.72 -32.90 -3.45
N THR A 74 -7.88 -33.12 -2.45
CA THR A 74 -8.17 -32.90 -1.03
C THR A 74 -7.67 -31.53 -0.58
N ALA A 75 -7.84 -31.20 0.70
CA ALA A 75 -7.29 -29.99 1.30
C ALA A 75 -5.75 -29.92 1.27
N ARG A 76 -5.04 -31.00 0.90
CA ARG A 76 -3.58 -31.00 0.73
C ARG A 76 -3.12 -31.02 -0.72
N ASP A 77 -4.03 -31.14 -1.67
CA ASP A 77 -3.70 -31.28 -3.10
C ASP A 77 -3.90 -29.95 -3.84
N VAL A 78 -2.85 -29.51 -4.52
CA VAL A 78 -2.83 -28.28 -5.31
C VAL A 78 -2.59 -28.58 -6.78
N ASN A 79 -3.33 -27.90 -7.65
CA ASN A 79 -3.15 -27.99 -9.09
C ASN A 79 -2.60 -26.68 -9.64
N THR A 80 -1.31 -26.69 -10.01
CA THR A 80 -0.63 -25.54 -10.64
C THR A 80 -1.28 -25.02 -11.91
N ARG A 81 -2.15 -25.81 -12.56
CA ARG A 81 -2.99 -25.31 -13.67
C ARG A 81 -3.95 -24.21 -13.22
N ASP A 82 -4.55 -24.32 -12.04
CA ASP A 82 -5.46 -23.29 -11.52
C ASP A 82 -4.71 -21.95 -11.36
N PHE A 83 -3.44 -22.01 -10.93
CA PHE A 83 -2.57 -20.84 -10.87
C PHE A 83 -2.29 -20.28 -12.26
N SER A 84 -1.97 -21.12 -13.24
CA SER A 84 -1.74 -20.64 -14.62
C SER A 84 -2.96 -20.00 -15.29
N GLU A 85 -4.18 -20.36 -14.84
CA GLU A 85 -5.45 -19.81 -15.33
C GLU A 85 -5.85 -18.53 -14.60
N ILE A 86 -5.48 -18.39 -13.31
CA ILE A 86 -5.88 -17.26 -12.47
C ILE A 86 -4.82 -16.17 -12.42
N LEU A 87 -3.54 -16.50 -12.35
CA LEU A 87 -2.48 -15.51 -12.17
C LEU A 87 -2.30 -14.63 -13.43
N PRO A 88 -2.03 -13.32 -13.25
CA PRO A 88 -1.89 -12.40 -14.37
C PRO A 88 -0.61 -12.69 -15.15
N LYS A 89 -0.58 -12.36 -16.44
CA LYS A 89 0.63 -12.50 -17.26
C LYS A 89 1.53 -11.28 -17.20
N SER A 90 0.92 -10.12 -17.05
CA SER A 90 1.61 -8.83 -17.05
C SER A 90 0.91 -7.84 -16.14
N TYR A 91 1.59 -6.74 -15.84
CA TYR A 91 1.03 -5.65 -15.06
C TYR A 91 1.65 -4.31 -15.49
N ASP A 92 0.81 -3.36 -15.91
CA ASP A 92 1.20 -1.98 -16.20
C ASP A 92 0.71 -1.09 -15.06
N THR A 93 1.65 -0.50 -14.33
CA THR A 93 1.31 0.31 -13.14
C THR A 93 0.82 1.70 -13.52
N ILE A 94 -0.15 2.20 -12.76
CA ILE A 94 -0.74 3.54 -12.93
C ILE A 94 -0.65 4.34 -11.63
N ALA A 95 -0.65 5.67 -11.71
CA ALA A 95 -0.94 6.51 -10.54
C ALA A 95 -2.46 6.49 -10.31
N ARG A 96 -2.93 5.80 -9.27
CA ARG A 96 -4.34 5.42 -9.10
C ARG A 96 -5.27 6.63 -8.98
N ILE A 97 -5.00 7.54 -8.04
CA ILE A 97 -5.85 8.72 -7.82
C ILE A 97 -5.85 9.65 -9.03
N PRO A 98 -4.70 10.07 -9.59
CA PRO A 98 -4.67 10.80 -10.87
C PRO A 98 -5.49 10.13 -11.98
N SER A 99 -5.41 8.80 -12.07
CA SER A 99 -6.15 8.04 -13.09
C SER A 99 -7.66 8.05 -12.91
N ALA A 100 -8.15 8.31 -11.69
CA ALA A 100 -9.57 8.44 -11.39
C ALA A 100 -10.19 9.74 -11.93
N TYR A 101 -9.38 10.75 -12.27
CA TYR A 101 -9.79 12.04 -12.85
C TYR A 101 -9.99 12.03 -14.38
N GLY A 102 -9.97 10.85 -14.99
CA GLY A 102 -10.43 10.65 -16.39
C GLY A 102 -9.35 10.22 -17.38
N SER A 103 -8.07 10.40 -17.07
CA SER A 103 -6.95 9.93 -17.91
C SER A 103 -6.13 8.88 -17.18
N LYS A 104 -6.00 7.68 -17.75
CA LYS A 104 -5.12 6.63 -17.19
C LYS A 104 -3.66 7.09 -17.27
N GLU A 105 -3.03 7.31 -16.12
CA GLU A 105 -1.67 7.81 -16.00
C GLU A 105 -0.70 6.67 -15.65
N PHE A 106 -0.01 6.16 -16.66
CA PHE A 106 1.03 5.14 -16.46
C PHE A 106 2.25 5.72 -15.75
N THR A 107 2.81 4.97 -14.81
CA THR A 107 4.00 5.40 -14.04
C THR A 107 5.30 5.24 -14.83
N GLY A 108 5.26 4.48 -15.94
CA GLY A 108 6.45 4.04 -16.67
C GLY A 108 7.08 2.75 -16.13
N ASN A 109 6.37 1.98 -15.30
CA ASN A 109 6.79 0.64 -14.86
C ASN A 109 5.81 -0.43 -15.37
N ALA A 110 6.36 -1.46 -15.99
CA ALA A 110 5.61 -2.61 -16.48
C ALA A 110 6.32 -3.92 -16.13
N PHE A 111 5.54 -4.97 -15.92
CA PHE A 111 6.04 -6.29 -15.52
C PHE A 111 5.49 -7.38 -16.43
N ASP A 112 6.35 -8.33 -16.78
CA ASP A 112 5.96 -9.61 -17.38
C ASP A 112 6.28 -10.71 -16.36
N TYR A 113 5.27 -11.40 -15.84
CA TYR A 113 5.48 -12.38 -14.78
C TYR A 113 5.95 -13.73 -15.31
N GLN A 114 6.91 -14.31 -14.60
CA GLN A 114 7.41 -15.66 -14.82
C GLN A 114 7.24 -16.47 -13.54
N TYR A 115 6.25 -17.36 -13.52
CA TYR A 115 5.95 -18.15 -12.34
C TYR A 115 6.80 -19.42 -12.25
N ASN A 116 7.38 -19.66 -11.08
CA ASN A 116 8.08 -20.89 -10.74
C ASN A 116 7.34 -21.57 -9.59
N TYR A 117 6.75 -22.74 -9.84
CA TYR A 117 6.02 -23.52 -8.84
C TYR A 117 6.94 -24.56 -8.21
N VAL A 118 7.09 -24.54 -6.88
CA VAL A 118 7.97 -25.45 -6.15
C VAL A 118 7.19 -26.15 -5.06
N PHE A 119 7.26 -27.48 -4.99
CA PHE A 119 6.78 -28.24 -3.83
C PHE A 119 7.97 -28.55 -2.93
N ALA A 120 7.92 -28.09 -1.68
CA ALA A 120 8.96 -28.38 -0.70
C ALA A 120 9.05 -29.90 -0.46
N ASP A 121 10.26 -30.39 -0.26
CA ASP A 121 10.46 -31.79 0.09
C ASP A 121 10.16 -32.05 1.57
N GLN A 122 10.11 -33.34 1.93
CA GLN A 122 9.81 -33.76 3.29
C GLN A 122 10.83 -33.24 4.32
N ALA A 123 12.11 -33.12 3.94
CA ALA A 123 13.16 -32.67 4.86
C ALA A 123 13.01 -31.17 5.19
N PHE A 124 12.71 -30.35 4.19
CA PHE A 124 12.37 -28.94 4.40
C PHE A 124 11.13 -28.79 5.28
N GLU A 125 10.06 -29.54 4.97
CA GLU A 125 8.83 -29.51 5.76
C GLU A 125 9.08 -29.90 7.22
N ASP A 126 9.80 -30.99 7.46
CA ASP A 126 10.08 -31.47 8.83
C ASP A 126 10.91 -30.47 9.64
N ASP A 127 11.87 -29.79 9.02
CA ASP A 127 12.65 -28.75 9.68
C ASP A 127 11.83 -27.48 9.92
N PHE A 128 11.01 -27.06 8.96
CA PHE A 128 10.15 -25.88 9.07
C PHE A 128 9.10 -26.07 10.19
N PHE A 129 8.37 -27.18 10.16
CA PHE A 129 7.32 -27.45 11.15
C PHE A 129 7.91 -27.71 12.55
N ARG A 130 9.12 -28.30 12.64
CA ARG A 130 9.86 -28.37 13.91
C ARG A 130 10.27 -26.99 14.40
N PHE A 131 10.73 -26.11 13.51
CA PHE A 131 11.12 -24.73 13.85
C PHE A 131 9.93 -23.97 14.43
N ILE A 132 8.82 -23.85 13.69
CA ILE A 132 7.65 -23.11 14.19
C ILE A 132 7.04 -23.79 15.42
N GLY A 133 7.06 -25.12 15.48
CA GLY A 133 6.61 -25.89 16.64
C GLY A 133 7.45 -25.69 17.90
N SER A 134 8.71 -25.24 17.76
CA SER A 134 9.63 -24.96 18.88
C SER A 134 9.70 -23.46 19.25
N ASN A 135 9.23 -22.57 18.38
CA ASN A 135 9.34 -21.10 18.54
C ASN A 135 7.99 -20.41 18.78
N GLY A 136 6.95 -21.17 19.12
CA GLY A 136 5.69 -20.61 19.57
C GLY A 136 5.48 -20.76 21.07
N THR A 137 4.38 -20.21 21.57
CA THR A 137 3.96 -20.32 22.97
C THR A 137 2.47 -20.62 23.02
N GLU A 138 2.07 -21.59 23.85
CA GLU A 138 0.65 -21.89 24.04
C GLU A 138 -0.05 -20.73 24.77
N LYS A 139 -1.21 -20.32 24.25
CA LYS A 139 -2.03 -19.25 24.78
C LYS A 139 -3.49 -19.72 24.88
N PRO A 140 -4.33 -19.05 25.69
CA PRO A 140 -5.75 -19.26 25.65
C PRO A 140 -6.32 -19.01 24.25
N LEU A 141 -7.47 -19.64 23.96
CA LEU A 141 -8.22 -19.34 22.75
C LEU A 141 -8.63 -17.86 22.74
N THR A 142 -8.42 -17.19 21.62
CA THR A 142 -8.92 -15.84 21.40
C THR A 142 -10.44 -15.83 21.25
N VAL A 143 -11.05 -14.64 21.37
CA VAL A 143 -12.49 -14.49 21.16
C VAL A 143 -12.92 -14.96 19.76
N PHE A 144 -12.15 -14.65 18.71
CA PHE A 144 -12.44 -15.06 17.34
C PHE A 144 -12.33 -16.58 17.13
N GLN A 145 -11.40 -17.24 17.81
CA GLN A 145 -11.31 -18.70 17.78
C GLN A 145 -12.51 -19.37 18.49
N LYS A 146 -13.04 -18.75 19.55
CA LYS A 146 -14.30 -19.18 20.19
C LYS A 146 -15.50 -18.92 19.28
N TYR A 147 -15.58 -17.75 18.65
CA TYR A 147 -16.61 -17.46 17.64
C TYR A 147 -16.58 -18.47 16.49
N PHE A 148 -15.41 -18.91 16.04
CA PHE A 148 -15.33 -20.00 15.07
C PHE A 148 -15.93 -21.30 15.61
N ASN A 149 -15.61 -21.67 16.85
CA ASN A 149 -16.14 -22.90 17.45
C ASN A 149 -17.67 -22.88 17.58
N CYS A 150 -18.25 -21.72 17.83
CA CYS A 150 -19.66 -21.58 18.17
C CYS A 150 -20.54 -21.07 17.03
N GLN A 151 -19.95 -20.37 16.05
CA GLN A 151 -20.65 -19.62 15.00
C GLN A 151 -21.69 -18.66 15.60
N TYR A 152 -22.73 -18.30 14.85
CA TYR A 152 -23.69 -17.27 15.24
C TYR A 152 -24.92 -17.85 15.94
N LYS A 153 -25.54 -17.00 16.76
CA LYS A 153 -26.88 -17.21 17.32
C LYS A 153 -27.80 -16.04 16.95
N THR A 154 -29.07 -16.35 16.79
CA THR A 154 -30.11 -15.33 16.63
C THR A 154 -30.46 -14.72 18.00
N VAL A 155 -30.38 -13.40 18.10
CA VAL A 155 -30.89 -12.62 19.26
C VAL A 155 -31.88 -11.57 18.78
N LYS A 156 -32.69 -11.03 19.70
CA LYS A 156 -33.53 -9.88 19.43
C LYS A 156 -32.73 -8.60 19.61
N ASP A 157 -32.67 -7.78 18.57
CA ASP A 157 -32.13 -6.43 18.62
C ASP A 157 -32.92 -5.61 19.66
N PRO A 158 -32.26 -5.02 20.68
CA PRO A 158 -32.96 -4.33 21.77
C PRO A 158 -33.75 -3.10 21.34
N GLU A 159 -33.34 -2.43 20.27
CA GLU A 159 -33.92 -1.16 19.81
C GLU A 159 -35.08 -1.39 18.83
N THR A 160 -34.92 -2.36 17.93
CA THR A 160 -35.84 -2.61 16.82
C THR A 160 -36.71 -3.85 17.01
N GLY A 161 -36.37 -4.73 17.95
CA GLY A 161 -37.05 -6.00 18.20
C GLY A 161 -36.90 -7.03 17.07
N LYS A 162 -36.03 -6.76 16.09
CA LYS A 162 -35.78 -7.67 14.95
C LYS A 162 -34.79 -8.76 15.34
N ASP A 163 -34.90 -9.91 14.69
CA ASP A 163 -33.90 -10.96 14.81
C ASP A 163 -32.59 -10.51 14.13
N VAL A 164 -31.49 -10.53 14.88
CA VAL A 164 -30.14 -10.24 14.40
C VAL A 164 -29.21 -11.39 14.74
N GLN A 165 -28.27 -11.67 13.84
CA GLN A 165 -27.22 -12.67 14.08
C GLN A 165 -26.09 -12.02 14.85
N VAL A 166 -25.71 -12.62 15.98
CA VAL A 166 -24.52 -12.21 16.74
C VAL A 166 -23.59 -13.41 16.95
N PRO A 167 -22.26 -13.20 16.95
CA PRO A 167 -21.33 -14.26 17.30
C PRO A 167 -21.61 -14.81 18.71
N ASP A 168 -21.55 -16.13 18.87
CA ASP A 168 -21.64 -16.78 20.17
C ASP A 168 -20.23 -17.13 20.66
N ASP A 169 -19.78 -16.69 21.83
CA ASP A 169 -18.48 -17.08 22.41
C ASP A 169 -18.59 -18.05 23.60
N ALA A 170 -19.83 -18.39 23.98
CA ALA A 170 -20.14 -19.15 25.19
C ALA A 170 -20.84 -20.49 24.91
N CYS A 171 -20.88 -20.95 23.66
CA CYS A 171 -21.53 -22.21 23.31
C CYS A 171 -20.94 -23.37 24.13
N THR A 172 -21.82 -24.21 24.69
CA THR A 172 -21.41 -25.38 25.47
C THR A 172 -21.01 -26.57 24.60
N THR A 173 -21.40 -26.55 23.33
CA THR A 173 -21.04 -27.56 22.32
C THR A 173 -20.66 -26.83 21.03
N PRO A 174 -19.55 -27.21 20.36
CA PRO A 174 -19.18 -26.61 19.08
C PRO A 174 -20.28 -26.75 18.03
N SER A 175 -20.36 -25.76 17.14
CA SER A 175 -21.34 -25.70 16.07
C SER A 175 -21.30 -26.97 15.19
N PRO A 176 -22.46 -27.53 14.80
CA PRO A 176 -22.49 -28.64 13.85
C PRO A 176 -22.10 -28.20 12.43
N LEU A 177 -21.91 -26.90 12.18
CA LEU A 177 -21.58 -26.34 10.88
C LEU A 177 -20.08 -26.33 10.58
N ILE A 178 -19.23 -26.53 11.59
CA ILE A 178 -17.77 -26.63 11.42
C ILE A 178 -17.31 -28.08 11.35
N ASP A 179 -16.29 -28.35 10.52
CA ASP A 179 -15.71 -29.70 10.41
C ASP A 179 -14.91 -30.14 11.64
N ARG A 180 -14.14 -29.21 12.22
CA ARG A 180 -13.25 -29.48 13.35
C ARG A 180 -13.20 -28.27 14.29
N PRO A 181 -13.45 -28.43 15.60
CA PRO A 181 -13.29 -27.35 16.58
C PRO A 181 -11.81 -27.05 16.82
N ILE A 182 -11.51 -25.78 17.06
CA ILE A 182 -10.21 -25.28 17.51
C ILE A 182 -10.06 -25.59 19.00
N THR A 183 -9.00 -26.29 19.37
CA THR A 183 -8.75 -26.73 20.75
C THR A 183 -7.48 -26.16 21.36
N GLY A 184 -6.75 -25.31 20.65
CA GLY A 184 -5.53 -24.67 21.14
C GLY A 184 -5.18 -23.40 20.36
N ASN A 185 -4.21 -22.66 20.87
CA ASN A 185 -3.71 -21.44 20.25
C ASN A 185 -2.21 -21.30 20.54
N TYR A 186 -1.40 -21.90 19.68
CA TYR A 186 0.05 -21.78 19.73
C TYR A 186 0.49 -20.54 18.95
N GLU A 187 0.85 -19.47 19.66
CA GLU A 187 1.22 -18.20 19.04
C GLU A 187 2.69 -18.19 18.62
N ILE A 188 2.96 -17.86 17.35
CA ILE A 188 4.29 -17.87 16.73
C ILE A 188 4.61 -16.45 16.25
N ASP A 189 5.88 -16.04 16.35
CA ASP A 189 6.31 -14.75 15.80
C ASP A 189 6.39 -14.82 14.26
N GLY A 190 5.62 -13.95 13.59
CA GLY A 190 5.55 -13.90 12.13
C GLY A 190 6.87 -13.49 11.48
N ASN A 191 7.63 -12.57 12.10
CA ASN A 191 8.91 -12.12 11.58
C ASN A 191 10.00 -13.19 11.74
N LEU A 192 10.04 -13.91 12.86
CA LEU A 192 10.94 -15.06 13.01
C LEU A 192 10.65 -16.15 11.98
N THR A 193 9.38 -16.42 11.69
CA THR A 193 8.97 -17.37 10.65
C THR A 193 9.43 -16.93 9.26
N GLU A 194 9.19 -15.67 8.91
CA GLU A 194 9.64 -15.09 7.65
C GLU A 194 11.16 -15.16 7.49
N ASN A 195 11.92 -14.82 8.54
CA ASN A 195 13.38 -14.87 8.54
C ASN A 195 13.89 -16.28 8.32
N TRP A 196 13.28 -17.28 8.96
CA TRP A 196 13.65 -18.67 8.74
C TRP A 196 13.41 -19.09 7.28
N LEU A 197 12.27 -18.73 6.70
CA LEU A 197 11.95 -19.02 5.30
C LEU A 197 12.95 -18.36 4.35
N ALA A 198 13.27 -17.09 4.59
CA ALA A 198 14.25 -16.35 3.80
C ALA A 198 15.66 -16.95 3.89
N ASP A 199 16.09 -17.41 5.06
CA ASP A 199 17.40 -18.04 5.26
C ASP A 199 17.49 -19.44 4.65
N ASN A 200 16.34 -20.10 4.48
CA ASN A 200 16.24 -21.46 3.94
C ASN A 200 15.77 -21.50 2.47
N VAL A 201 15.56 -20.35 1.82
CA VAL A 201 15.01 -20.25 0.45
C VAL A 201 15.83 -21.02 -0.60
N ALA A 202 17.16 -21.08 -0.44
CA ALA A 202 18.03 -21.82 -1.33
C ALA A 202 17.78 -23.35 -1.29
N ARG A 203 17.25 -23.88 -0.17
CA ARG A 203 16.95 -25.31 -0.01
C ARG A 203 15.77 -25.76 -0.88
N VAL A 204 14.90 -24.84 -1.28
CA VAL A 204 13.80 -25.08 -2.21
C VAL A 204 14.17 -24.68 -3.66
N GLY A 205 15.47 -24.51 -3.95
CA GLY A 205 15.96 -24.19 -5.29
C GLY A 205 15.67 -22.75 -5.76
N VAL A 206 15.30 -21.86 -4.84
CA VAL A 206 15.02 -20.45 -5.13
C VAL A 206 16.22 -19.59 -4.73
N LYS A 207 16.56 -18.60 -5.55
CA LYS A 207 17.68 -17.70 -5.28
C LYS A 207 17.31 -16.71 -4.16
N PRO A 208 18.16 -16.49 -3.14
CA PRO A 208 17.94 -15.46 -2.14
C PRO A 208 17.71 -14.09 -2.76
N GLY A 209 16.69 -13.39 -2.27
CA GLY A 209 16.31 -12.06 -2.73
C GLY A 209 15.39 -12.03 -3.96
N GLU A 210 14.90 -13.17 -4.46
CA GLU A 210 13.80 -13.20 -5.43
C GLU A 210 12.43 -13.16 -4.73
N TYR A 211 11.43 -12.59 -5.42
CA TYR A 211 10.05 -12.61 -4.95
C TYR A 211 9.54 -14.03 -4.76
N THR A 212 9.12 -14.33 -3.54
CA THR A 212 8.73 -15.68 -3.13
C THR A 212 7.50 -15.64 -2.24
N VAL A 213 6.45 -16.36 -2.65
CA VAL A 213 5.28 -16.63 -1.83
C VAL A 213 5.37 -18.05 -1.29
N TYR A 214 5.34 -18.22 0.03
CA TYR A 214 5.21 -19.53 0.67
C TYR A 214 3.75 -19.80 1.01
N LEU A 215 3.17 -20.82 0.40
CA LEU A 215 1.83 -21.31 0.72
C LEU A 215 1.99 -22.49 1.68
N VAL A 216 1.59 -22.31 2.93
CA VAL A 216 1.88 -23.21 4.05
C VAL A 216 0.64 -23.99 4.46
N ASN A 217 0.85 -25.26 4.82
CA ASN A 217 -0.16 -26.16 5.36
C ASN A 217 0.43 -27.21 6.30
N TRP A 218 0.35 -26.96 7.61
CA TRP A 218 0.72 -27.92 8.67
C TRP A 218 -0.37 -29.00 8.87
N TYR A 219 -1.59 -28.78 8.40
CA TYR A 219 -2.71 -29.67 8.67
C TYR A 219 -2.51 -31.08 8.10
N GLY A 220 -2.89 -32.07 8.90
CA GLY A 220 -2.76 -33.49 8.56
C GLY A 220 -1.39 -34.09 8.90
N ARG A 221 -0.45 -33.32 9.45
CA ARG A 221 0.78 -33.87 10.05
C ARG A 221 0.53 -34.38 11.48
N PRO A 222 1.26 -35.40 11.96
CA PRO A 222 1.13 -35.90 13.34
C PRO A 222 1.53 -34.89 14.42
N ASP A 223 2.36 -33.91 14.07
CA ASP A 223 2.87 -32.85 14.94
C ASP A 223 2.07 -31.55 14.84
N PHE A 224 0.92 -31.55 14.14
CA PHE A 224 0.07 -30.37 13.96
C PHE A 224 -0.37 -29.76 15.30
N LYS A 225 -0.28 -28.43 15.39
CA LYS A 225 -0.86 -27.62 16.46
C LYS A 225 -1.82 -26.60 15.87
N PHE A 226 -2.93 -26.33 16.56
CA PHE A 226 -3.71 -25.12 16.30
C PHE A 226 -2.86 -23.92 16.69
N HIS A 227 -2.62 -23.01 15.75
CA HIS A 227 -1.63 -21.96 15.89
C HIS A 227 -2.10 -20.67 15.23
N SER A 228 -1.49 -19.55 15.62
CA SER A 228 -1.67 -18.25 14.97
C SER A 228 -0.33 -17.54 14.92
N TYR A 229 -0.15 -16.64 13.96
CA TYR A 229 1.01 -15.76 13.93
C TYR A 229 0.67 -14.42 14.59
N THR A 230 1.68 -13.76 15.16
CA THR A 230 1.58 -12.38 15.62
C THR A 230 2.96 -11.72 15.73
N ARG A 231 2.98 -10.50 16.24
CA ARG A 231 4.15 -9.72 16.64
C ARG A 231 3.91 -9.24 18.07
N ALA A 232 4.03 -10.13 19.05
CA ALA A 232 3.59 -9.89 20.43
C ALA A 232 4.15 -8.60 21.06
N GLY A 233 5.37 -8.20 20.69
CA GLY A 233 6.01 -6.97 21.16
C GLY A 233 5.65 -5.69 20.39
N ALA A 234 4.74 -5.72 19.42
CA ALA A 234 4.37 -4.53 18.64
C ALA A 234 3.55 -3.54 19.49
N THR A 235 3.97 -2.28 19.48
CA THR A 235 3.37 -1.14 20.19
C THR A 235 3.47 0.08 19.29
N ASP A 236 2.59 1.07 19.45
CA ASP A 236 2.84 2.41 18.92
C ASP A 236 4.19 2.96 19.45
N THR A 237 4.80 3.82 18.67
CA THR A 237 6.12 4.40 18.94
C THR A 237 6.07 5.49 20.01
N ASP A 238 4.95 6.20 20.10
CA ASP A 238 4.78 7.32 21.03
C ASP A 238 4.33 6.86 22.42
N VAL A 239 3.81 5.62 22.53
CA VAL A 239 3.41 5.03 23.80
C VAL A 239 4.57 4.23 24.40
N LEU A 240 5.06 4.65 25.58
CA LEU A 240 6.21 4.03 26.23
C LEU A 240 5.78 2.90 27.18
N PRO A 241 6.62 1.86 27.37
CA PRO A 241 6.38 0.80 28.36
C PRO A 241 6.20 1.27 29.81
N THR A 242 6.58 2.52 30.10
CA THR A 242 6.43 3.16 31.41
C THR A 242 5.10 3.87 31.58
N ASP A 243 4.32 4.04 30.52
CA ASP A 243 3.02 4.71 30.59
C ASP A 243 1.98 3.80 31.25
N PRO A 244 1.12 4.35 32.13
CA PRO A 244 0.11 3.56 32.83
C PRO A 244 -0.88 2.88 31.88
N ASP A 245 -1.06 3.45 30.68
CA ASP A 245 -1.98 2.99 29.64
C ASP A 245 -1.26 2.26 28.50
N PHE A 246 -0.07 1.69 28.77
CA PHE A 246 0.73 0.99 27.78
C PHE A 246 -0.01 -0.19 27.14
N VAL A 247 -0.27 -0.10 25.84
CA VAL A 247 -0.92 -1.16 25.06
C VAL A 247 0.05 -1.83 24.09
N LYS A 248 0.14 -3.16 24.18
CA LYS A 248 0.77 -3.98 23.14
C LYS A 248 -0.28 -4.40 22.13
N PHE A 249 -0.20 -3.87 20.92
CA PHE A 249 -1.08 -4.29 19.84
C PHE A 249 -0.93 -5.78 19.54
N GLY A 250 0.30 -6.31 19.62
CA GLY A 250 0.55 -7.75 19.43
C GLY A 250 -0.18 -8.69 20.40
N ASP A 251 -0.57 -8.22 21.57
CA ASP A 251 -1.32 -9.01 22.55
C ASP A 251 -2.82 -9.06 22.24
N ARG A 252 -3.31 -8.20 21.34
CA ARG A 252 -4.73 -8.12 21.00
C ARG A 252 -5.21 -9.33 20.20
N ALA A 253 -6.42 -9.78 20.49
CA ALA A 253 -7.06 -10.88 19.75
C ALA A 253 -7.27 -10.51 18.27
N SER A 254 -7.51 -9.23 17.99
CA SER A 254 -7.60 -8.66 16.64
C SER A 254 -6.28 -8.74 15.85
N ARG A 255 -5.14 -9.03 16.47
CA ARG A 255 -3.80 -9.07 15.83
C ARG A 255 -3.26 -10.49 15.66
N ARG A 256 -4.14 -11.45 15.43
CA ARG A 256 -3.77 -12.81 15.03
C ARG A 256 -3.77 -12.90 13.52
N LEU A 257 -2.74 -13.53 12.98
CA LEU A 257 -2.45 -13.54 11.55
C LEU A 257 -2.34 -14.98 11.05
N ILE A 258 -2.54 -15.13 9.74
CA ILE A 258 -2.24 -16.32 8.95
C ILE A 258 -1.13 -16.07 7.93
N ALA A 259 -0.64 -14.84 7.82
CA ALA A 259 0.40 -14.43 6.89
C ALA A 259 1.35 -13.39 7.49
N TRP A 260 2.55 -13.28 6.90
CA TRP A 260 3.52 -12.22 7.21
C TRP A 260 4.59 -12.17 6.12
N GLY A 261 5.20 -10.99 5.90
CA GLY A 261 6.29 -10.86 4.94
C GLY A 261 6.73 -9.44 4.62
N GLY A 262 7.91 -9.32 4.01
CA GLY A 262 8.48 -8.06 3.56
C GLY A 262 9.33 -7.34 4.61
N SER A 263 9.82 -8.02 5.64
CA SER A 263 10.65 -7.39 6.68
C SER A 263 12.01 -6.99 6.13
N VAL A 264 12.57 -5.86 6.56
CA VAL A 264 13.94 -5.45 6.19
C VAL A 264 14.95 -6.03 7.19
N ARG A 265 16.05 -6.59 6.68
CA ARG A 265 17.18 -7.06 7.50
C ARG A 265 18.48 -6.38 7.09
N ALA A 266 19.12 -5.72 8.04
CA ALA A 266 20.44 -5.14 7.83
C ALA A 266 21.46 -6.24 7.46
N SER A 267 22.30 -5.97 6.46
CA SER A 267 23.38 -6.86 6.02
C SER A 267 22.95 -8.25 5.52
N ALA A 268 21.67 -8.43 5.18
CA ALA A 268 21.16 -9.62 4.50
C ALA A 268 20.68 -9.26 3.08
N PRO A 269 20.51 -10.24 2.17
CA PRO A 269 19.80 -10.01 0.91
C PRO A 269 18.40 -9.41 1.17
N ALA A 270 17.94 -8.55 0.26
CA ALA A 270 16.59 -8.00 0.30
C ALA A 270 15.55 -9.11 0.49
N GLN A 271 14.73 -9.03 1.53
CA GLN A 271 13.82 -10.10 1.90
C GLN A 271 12.47 -9.93 1.18
N ARG A 272 12.37 -10.56 0.02
CA ARG A 272 11.16 -10.54 -0.82
C ARG A 272 10.31 -11.78 -0.59
N VAL A 273 10.05 -12.06 0.68
CA VAL A 273 9.35 -13.27 1.14
C VAL A 273 8.04 -12.86 1.79
N TRP A 274 6.96 -13.54 1.41
CA TRP A 274 5.68 -13.46 2.10
C TRP A 274 5.10 -14.87 2.23
N PHE A 275 4.67 -15.26 3.42
CA PHE A 275 4.03 -16.55 3.63
C PHE A 275 2.54 -16.37 3.92
N TYR A 276 1.76 -17.37 3.51
CA TYR A 276 0.33 -17.51 3.76
C TYR A 276 0.06 -18.94 4.22
N ASP A 277 -0.32 -19.09 5.49
CA ASP A 277 -0.54 -20.35 6.17
C ASP A 277 -2.04 -20.57 6.42
N LEU A 278 -2.67 -21.27 5.49
CA LEU A 278 -4.09 -21.57 5.57
C LEU A 278 -4.43 -22.61 6.67
N SER A 279 -3.41 -23.21 7.29
CA SER A 279 -3.56 -24.13 8.41
C SER A 279 -3.47 -23.46 9.79
N ALA A 280 -3.16 -22.17 9.84
CA ALA A 280 -3.34 -21.36 11.03
C ALA A 280 -4.83 -21.23 11.39
N ASN A 281 -5.09 -20.92 12.66
CA ASN A 281 -6.41 -20.53 13.14
C ASN A 281 -6.91 -19.31 12.35
N PRO A 282 -8.23 -19.21 12.09
CA PRO A 282 -8.80 -18.13 11.30
C PRO A 282 -8.42 -16.77 11.86
N ASP A 283 -7.94 -15.87 11.00
CA ASP A 283 -7.65 -14.50 11.38
C ASP A 283 -8.93 -13.64 11.44
N PRO A 284 -8.92 -12.57 12.25
CA PRO A 284 -10.05 -11.66 12.35
C PRO A 284 -10.11 -10.62 11.22
N TRP A 285 -9.04 -10.43 10.42
CA TRP A 285 -8.99 -9.41 9.37
C TRP A 285 -9.73 -9.82 8.11
N THR A 286 -9.82 -11.11 7.83
CA THR A 286 -10.60 -11.69 6.73
C THR A 286 -11.92 -12.30 7.19
N ASP A 287 -12.23 -12.22 8.48
CA ASP A 287 -13.37 -12.88 9.12
C ASP A 287 -13.51 -14.36 8.78
N ALA A 288 -12.38 -15.03 8.55
CA ALA A 288 -12.33 -16.47 8.25
C ALA A 288 -12.88 -17.34 9.40
N TRP A 289 -13.12 -16.75 10.58
CA TRP A 289 -13.72 -17.41 11.74
C TRP A 289 -15.22 -17.60 11.57
N ASP A 290 -15.88 -16.75 10.79
CA ASP A 290 -17.26 -16.94 10.37
C ASP A 290 -17.26 -17.82 9.13
N VAL A 291 -17.85 -19.01 9.18
CA VAL A 291 -17.95 -19.88 7.99
C VAL A 291 -19.39 -20.07 7.54
N THR A 292 -20.35 -19.33 8.11
CA THR A 292 -21.77 -19.61 7.93
C THR A 292 -22.57 -18.43 7.40
N TYR A 293 -22.17 -17.19 7.68
CA TYR A 293 -22.89 -16.00 7.26
C TYR A 293 -22.27 -15.38 5.99
N PRO A 294 -22.97 -15.36 4.84
CA PRO A 294 -22.36 -14.93 3.58
C PRO A 294 -22.00 -13.43 3.49
N ASP A 295 -22.84 -12.55 4.01
CA ASP A 295 -22.74 -11.09 3.88
C ASP A 295 -22.32 -10.49 5.25
N LEU A 296 -21.05 -10.16 5.43
CA LEU A 296 -20.47 -9.79 6.73
C LEU A 296 -20.61 -8.31 7.07
N ASN A 297 -20.86 -7.47 6.06
CA ASN A 297 -20.95 -6.02 6.21
C ASN A 297 -22.41 -5.50 6.11
N GLY A 298 -23.35 -6.36 5.70
CA GLY A 298 -24.78 -6.06 5.60
C GLY A 298 -25.19 -5.31 4.34
N ASP A 299 -24.37 -5.32 3.30
CA ASP A 299 -24.61 -4.59 2.04
C ASP A 299 -25.43 -5.40 1.00
N GLY A 300 -25.76 -6.66 1.33
CA GLY A 300 -26.50 -7.59 0.46
C GLY A 300 -25.63 -8.34 -0.55
N ILE A 301 -24.30 -8.21 -0.49
CA ILE A 301 -23.31 -8.89 -1.34
C ILE A 301 -22.55 -9.91 -0.49
N GLU A 302 -22.28 -11.08 -1.06
CA GLU A 302 -21.51 -12.11 -0.37
C GLU A 302 -20.02 -11.73 -0.29
N ASP A 303 -19.46 -11.80 0.92
CA ASP A 303 -18.07 -11.54 1.22
C ASP A 303 -17.23 -12.82 1.10
N TYR A 304 -16.47 -12.89 0.01
CA TYR A 304 -15.66 -14.04 -0.35
C TYR A 304 -14.38 -14.14 0.49
N ARG A 305 -14.39 -15.07 1.44
CA ARG A 305 -13.26 -15.35 2.35
C ARG A 305 -12.75 -16.78 2.23
N MET A 306 -11.52 -17.01 2.67
CA MET A 306 -10.89 -18.33 2.66
C MET A 306 -11.08 -18.96 4.03
N PRO A 307 -11.81 -20.08 4.17
CA PRO A 307 -11.95 -20.71 5.48
C PRO A 307 -10.66 -21.41 5.91
N PRO A 308 -10.50 -21.76 7.19
CA PRO A 308 -9.37 -22.59 7.63
C PRO A 308 -9.30 -23.91 6.84
N ILE A 309 -8.09 -24.43 6.65
CA ILE A 309 -7.83 -25.55 5.73
C ILE A 309 -8.71 -26.79 5.98
N TRP A 310 -9.10 -27.06 7.24
CA TRP A 310 -9.95 -28.19 7.60
C TRP A 310 -11.43 -28.03 7.23
N GLN A 311 -11.86 -26.87 6.73
CA GLN A 311 -13.21 -26.67 6.19
C GLN A 311 -13.31 -26.94 4.68
N TYR A 312 -12.18 -27.09 3.98
CA TYR A 312 -12.20 -27.34 2.54
C TYR A 312 -12.74 -28.73 2.20
N GLY A 313 -13.65 -28.78 1.22
CA GLY A 313 -14.24 -30.04 0.76
C GLY A 313 -15.23 -30.67 1.75
N THR A 314 -15.67 -29.92 2.77
CA THR A 314 -16.69 -30.39 3.71
C THR A 314 -18.07 -30.54 3.03
N ARG A 315 -18.97 -31.27 3.70
CA ARG A 315 -20.41 -31.36 3.36
C ARG A 315 -21.29 -30.53 4.28
N ARG A 316 -20.70 -29.85 5.27
CA ARG A 316 -21.43 -28.98 6.20
C ARG A 316 -21.86 -27.71 5.49
N ALA A 317 -22.98 -27.15 5.92
CA ALA A 317 -23.51 -25.89 5.39
C ALA A 317 -22.64 -24.72 5.86
N SER A 318 -21.49 -24.57 5.21
CA SER A 318 -20.47 -23.54 5.44
C SER A 318 -19.89 -23.07 4.11
N ASN A 319 -19.16 -21.97 4.13
CA ASN A 319 -18.44 -21.42 2.96
C ASN A 319 -17.30 -22.32 2.42
N GLY A 320 -17.01 -23.45 3.08
CA GLY A 320 -16.05 -24.48 2.63
C GLY A 320 -16.69 -25.62 1.82
N VAL A 321 -18.02 -25.65 1.68
CA VAL A 321 -18.74 -26.75 1.05
C VAL A 321 -18.33 -26.94 -0.42
N TYR A 322 -17.86 -28.14 -0.77
CA TYR A 322 -17.33 -28.49 -2.10
C TYR A 322 -16.22 -27.58 -2.64
N ARG A 323 -15.62 -26.75 -1.78
CA ARG A 323 -14.63 -25.76 -2.18
C ARG A 323 -13.27 -26.41 -2.39
N LYS A 324 -12.56 -25.94 -3.40
CA LYS A 324 -11.19 -26.39 -3.72
C LYS A 324 -10.20 -25.36 -3.23
N VAL A 325 -9.13 -25.82 -2.58
CA VAL A 325 -8.10 -24.93 -2.02
C VAL A 325 -7.25 -24.27 -3.10
N SER A 326 -6.95 -24.99 -4.19
CA SER A 326 -6.02 -24.55 -5.23
C SER A 326 -6.42 -23.22 -5.91
N PRO A 327 -7.69 -23.01 -6.36
CA PRO A 327 -8.13 -21.71 -6.88
C PRO A 327 -8.06 -20.56 -5.87
N ASP A 328 -8.35 -20.81 -4.59
CA ASP A 328 -8.28 -19.79 -3.55
C ASP A 328 -6.86 -19.32 -3.30
N LEU A 329 -5.92 -20.27 -3.20
CA LEU A 329 -4.50 -19.95 -3.07
C LEU A 329 -4.00 -19.12 -4.26
N ALA A 330 -4.44 -19.44 -5.49
CA ALA A 330 -4.11 -18.66 -6.67
C ALA A 330 -4.70 -17.24 -6.64
N ARG A 331 -5.92 -17.07 -6.10
CA ARG A 331 -6.54 -15.74 -5.88
C ARG A 331 -5.74 -14.92 -4.87
N VAL A 332 -5.34 -15.51 -3.74
CA VAL A 332 -4.50 -14.82 -2.74
C VAL A 332 -3.17 -14.38 -3.36
N VAL A 333 -2.52 -15.25 -4.15
CA VAL A 333 -1.27 -14.89 -4.84
C VAL A 333 -1.49 -13.72 -5.81
N ARG A 334 -2.51 -13.74 -6.67
CA ARG A 334 -2.79 -12.65 -7.61
C ARG A 334 -3.15 -11.35 -6.90
N TYR A 335 -4.24 -11.37 -6.14
CA TYR A 335 -4.89 -10.14 -5.71
C TYR A 335 -4.25 -9.54 -4.46
N THR A 336 -3.50 -10.33 -3.69
CA THR A 336 -2.76 -9.84 -2.52
C THR A 336 -1.26 -9.77 -2.83
N ALA A 337 -0.60 -10.91 -3.04
CA ALA A 337 0.86 -10.91 -3.11
C ALA A 337 1.40 -10.13 -4.32
N LEU A 338 0.85 -10.32 -5.52
CA LEU A 338 1.31 -9.58 -6.70
C LEU A 338 0.82 -8.14 -6.68
N ASN A 339 -0.49 -7.95 -6.68
CA ASN A 339 -1.10 -6.65 -6.92
C ASN A 339 -0.92 -5.65 -5.78
N PHE A 340 -0.76 -6.10 -4.52
CA PHE A 340 -0.62 -5.19 -3.38
C PHE A 340 0.80 -5.15 -2.82
N LEU A 341 1.54 -6.27 -2.85
CA LEU A 341 2.86 -6.35 -2.23
C LEU A 341 4.00 -6.23 -3.25
N PHE A 342 4.00 -7.02 -4.32
CA PHE A 342 5.20 -7.15 -5.15
C PHE A 342 5.31 -6.07 -6.22
N THR A 343 4.19 -5.65 -6.81
CA THR A 343 4.13 -4.72 -7.95
C THR A 343 2.88 -3.83 -7.89
N PRO A 344 2.59 -3.19 -6.73
CA PRO A 344 1.41 -2.35 -6.63
C PRO A 344 1.42 -1.21 -7.64
N SER A 345 0.23 -0.68 -7.93
CA SER A 345 0.10 0.64 -8.54
C SER A 345 0.18 1.70 -7.44
N PRO A 346 1.01 2.75 -7.57
CA PRO A 346 1.10 3.80 -6.57
C PRO A 346 -0.21 4.58 -6.46
N ILE A 347 -0.51 5.09 -5.27
CA ILE A 347 -1.71 5.90 -5.04
C ILE A 347 -1.61 7.26 -5.77
N TYR A 348 -0.44 7.91 -5.68
CA TYR A 348 -0.14 9.22 -6.26
C TYR A 348 1.05 9.21 -7.24
N ARG A 349 1.31 10.34 -7.89
CA ARG A 349 2.48 10.51 -8.77
C ARG A 349 3.76 10.51 -7.95
N VAL A 350 4.76 9.74 -8.38
CA VAL A 350 6.06 9.69 -7.68
C VAL A 350 6.90 10.93 -7.95
N ALA A 351 6.70 11.55 -9.12
CA ALA A 351 7.33 12.81 -9.46
C ALA A 351 6.60 13.98 -8.78
N LEU A 352 7.19 14.57 -7.73
CA LEU A 352 6.57 15.66 -6.96
C LEU A 352 6.44 16.97 -7.75
N THR A 353 7.50 17.39 -8.45
CA THR A 353 7.55 18.68 -9.16
C THR A 353 8.11 18.58 -10.59
N PRO A 354 7.66 17.62 -11.43
CA PRO A 354 8.25 17.36 -12.74
C PRO A 354 8.23 18.61 -13.66
N PRO A 355 9.19 18.78 -14.59
CA PRO A 355 10.36 17.93 -14.79
C PRO A 355 11.54 18.24 -13.85
N ARG A 356 11.46 19.31 -13.04
CA ARG A 356 12.48 19.65 -12.04
C ARG A 356 12.10 19.12 -10.66
N MET A 357 12.46 17.86 -10.39
CA MET A 357 12.31 17.19 -9.11
C MET A 357 13.03 17.95 -7.98
N PRO A 358 12.53 17.88 -6.74
CA PRO A 358 13.15 18.59 -5.62
C PRO A 358 14.46 17.90 -5.18
N GLU A 359 15.39 18.70 -4.70
CA GLU A 359 16.62 18.24 -4.04
C GLU A 359 16.49 18.28 -2.51
N GLU A 360 15.53 19.06 -2.01
CA GLU A 360 15.22 19.21 -0.60
C GLU A 360 13.73 18.98 -0.39
N ILE A 361 13.38 18.19 0.61
CA ILE A 361 12.01 17.98 1.08
C ILE A 361 11.96 18.47 2.53
N GLU A 362 11.16 19.50 2.76
CA GLU A 362 10.86 19.98 4.10
C GLU A 362 9.51 19.41 4.54
N LEU A 363 9.51 18.64 5.63
CA LEU A 363 8.30 18.26 6.32
C LEU A 363 7.83 19.50 7.09
N SER A 364 6.77 20.17 6.60
CA SER A 364 6.19 21.34 7.28
C SER A 364 5.09 20.82 8.19
N VAL A 365 5.41 20.67 9.49
CA VAL A 365 4.51 20.05 10.47
C VAL A 365 3.79 21.13 11.25
N HIS A 366 2.47 21.14 11.14
CA HIS A 366 1.56 22.00 11.88
C HIS A 366 0.86 21.15 12.93
N VAL A 367 1.10 21.44 14.20
CA VAL A 367 0.43 20.79 15.33
C VAL A 367 -0.69 21.71 15.80
N GLU A 368 -1.92 21.33 15.45
CA GLU A 368 -3.14 22.07 15.79
C GLU A 368 -3.66 21.57 17.14
N GLN A 369 -3.38 22.34 18.19
CA GLN A 369 -3.54 21.92 19.58
C GLN A 369 -4.86 22.41 20.18
N GLY A 370 -5.77 21.50 20.51
CA GLY A 370 -6.97 21.78 21.28
C GLY A 370 -6.67 22.23 22.71
N GLU A 371 -7.50 23.12 23.26
CA GLU A 371 -7.35 23.61 24.63
C GLU A 371 -7.48 22.45 25.64
N GLY A 372 -6.41 22.15 26.37
CA GLY A 372 -6.40 21.03 27.33
C GLY A 372 -6.24 19.64 26.71
N ALA A 373 -6.00 19.54 25.40
CA ALA A 373 -5.59 18.29 24.77
C ALA A 373 -4.23 17.81 25.32
N ALA A 374 -3.94 16.52 25.13
CA ALA A 374 -2.73 15.89 25.61
C ALA A 374 -1.46 16.58 25.08
N ASP A 375 -0.36 16.47 25.83
CA ASP A 375 0.92 17.11 25.49
C ASP A 375 1.47 16.56 24.16
N PRO A 376 1.55 17.37 23.09
CA PRO A 376 1.95 16.90 21.76
C PRO A 376 3.40 16.40 21.74
N THR A 377 4.25 16.81 22.69
CA THR A 377 5.64 16.32 22.78
C THR A 377 5.74 14.85 23.19
N LYS A 378 4.67 14.29 23.74
CA LYS A 378 4.53 12.86 24.04
C LYS A 378 3.85 12.07 22.94
N LEU A 379 3.21 12.76 22.00
CA LEU A 379 2.40 12.16 20.94
C LEU A 379 3.05 12.29 19.56
N LEU A 380 4.19 12.99 19.45
CA LEU A 380 4.87 13.18 18.18
C LEU A 380 6.39 13.24 18.35
N ASN A 381 7.07 12.27 17.77
CA ASN A 381 8.52 12.23 17.62
C ASN A 381 8.92 12.64 16.20
N VAL A 382 9.12 13.94 16.02
CA VAL A 382 9.45 14.57 14.75
C VAL A 382 10.75 14.04 14.12
N GLY A 383 11.77 13.79 14.94
CA GLY A 383 13.05 13.26 14.46
C GLY A 383 12.90 11.86 13.87
N LEU A 384 12.13 11.01 14.54
CA LEU A 384 11.87 9.64 14.11
C LEU A 384 10.92 9.59 12.91
N MET A 385 9.92 10.47 12.86
CA MET A 385 9.08 10.67 11.68
C MET A 385 9.95 10.97 10.45
N GLN A 386 10.84 11.98 10.55
CA GLN A 386 11.75 12.34 9.46
C GLN A 386 12.67 11.17 9.06
N GLU A 387 13.26 10.48 10.03
CA GLU A 387 14.11 9.32 9.78
C GLU A 387 13.38 8.25 8.96
N ARG A 388 12.17 7.88 9.39
CA ARG A 388 11.39 6.79 8.76
C ARG A 388 10.95 7.13 7.35
N VAL A 389 10.55 8.36 7.05
CA VAL A 389 10.09 8.74 5.69
C VAL A 389 11.25 9.01 4.72
N SER A 390 12.44 9.36 5.24
CA SER A 390 13.60 9.71 4.40
C SER A 390 14.02 8.59 3.43
N VAL A 391 13.78 7.33 3.82
CA VAL A 391 14.12 6.16 3.00
C VAL A 391 13.32 6.10 1.70
N LEU A 392 12.18 6.79 1.60
CA LEU A 392 11.34 6.82 0.40
C LEU A 392 11.84 7.80 -0.66
N GLN A 393 12.69 8.76 -0.29
CA GLN A 393 13.32 9.72 -1.22
C GLN A 393 14.81 9.84 -0.89
N PRO A 394 15.60 8.77 -1.06
CA PRO A 394 16.97 8.66 -0.52
C PRO A 394 17.98 9.63 -1.13
N PHE A 395 17.59 10.36 -2.18
CA PHE A 395 18.46 11.32 -2.88
C PHE A 395 18.08 12.78 -2.62
N ALA A 396 16.98 13.03 -1.90
CA ALA A 396 16.62 14.34 -1.41
C ALA A 396 17.15 14.53 0.02
N LYS A 397 17.48 15.78 0.38
CA LYS A 397 17.78 16.14 1.77
C LYS A 397 16.47 16.41 2.49
N PHE A 398 16.30 15.79 3.65
CA PHE A 398 15.15 16.04 4.51
C PHE A 398 15.48 17.07 5.59
N SER A 399 14.51 17.91 5.87
CA SER A 399 14.45 18.80 7.02
C SER A 399 13.03 18.82 7.55
N THR A 400 12.84 19.22 8.81
CA THR A 400 11.51 19.34 9.39
C THR A 400 11.39 20.68 10.10
N THR A 401 10.29 21.36 9.86
CA THR A 401 9.84 22.53 10.61
C THR A 401 8.61 22.13 11.41
N VAL A 402 8.48 22.67 12.62
CA VAL A 402 7.32 22.42 13.48
C VAL A 402 6.76 23.76 13.89
N LYS A 403 5.48 23.96 13.61
CA LYS A 403 4.67 25.07 14.07
C LYS A 403 3.56 24.49 14.93
N GLN A 404 3.39 25.03 16.13
CA GLN A 404 2.26 24.69 16.97
C GLN A 404 1.31 25.88 17.00
N THR A 405 0.05 25.62 16.74
CA THR A 405 -1.05 26.60 16.69
C THR A 405 -2.22 26.10 17.52
N ALA A 406 -3.03 27.02 18.04
CA ALA A 406 -4.23 26.63 18.76
C ALA A 406 -5.28 26.13 17.77
N LEU A 407 -5.93 25.02 18.08
CA LEU A 407 -7.11 24.54 17.35
C LEU A 407 -8.33 25.32 17.84
N ASP A 408 -8.44 26.57 17.38
CA ASP A 408 -9.52 27.50 17.72
C ASP A 408 -10.02 28.29 16.49
N GLY A 409 -11.04 29.13 16.69
CA GLY A 409 -11.58 30.03 15.67
C GLY A 409 -11.95 29.33 14.35
N ASP A 410 -11.62 29.99 13.23
CA ASP A 410 -11.94 29.52 11.88
C ASP A 410 -11.35 28.13 11.59
N LEU A 411 -10.17 27.80 12.14
CA LEU A 411 -9.53 26.50 11.93
C LEU A 411 -10.32 25.38 12.62
N ALA A 412 -10.72 25.59 13.88
CA ALA A 412 -11.56 24.64 14.60
C ALA A 412 -12.90 24.42 13.90
N ASP A 413 -13.50 25.48 13.35
CA ASP A 413 -14.78 25.38 12.62
C ASP A 413 -14.65 24.54 11.34
N VAL A 414 -13.60 24.76 10.52
CA VAL A 414 -13.41 23.98 9.29
C VAL A 414 -12.95 22.55 9.57
N TYR A 415 -12.17 22.32 10.64
CA TYR A 415 -11.82 21.00 11.13
C TYR A 415 -13.07 20.21 11.58
N LYS A 416 -13.94 20.82 12.38
CA LYS A 416 -15.20 20.18 12.81
C LYS A 416 -16.14 19.89 11.65
N CYS A 417 -16.19 20.74 10.61
CA CYS A 417 -16.99 20.43 9.41
C CYS A 417 -16.40 19.29 8.54
N PHE A 418 -15.13 18.88 8.76
CA PHE A 418 -14.54 17.70 8.09
C PHE A 418 -15.13 16.39 8.63
N PHE A 419 -15.44 16.33 9.93
CA PHE A 419 -16.04 15.17 10.60
C PHE A 419 -17.51 15.47 10.95
N PRO A 420 -18.49 15.06 10.13
CA PRO A 420 -19.88 15.34 10.44
C PRO A 420 -20.32 14.60 11.72
N VAL A 421 -20.68 15.36 12.76
CA VAL A 421 -21.24 14.87 14.02
C VAL A 421 -22.75 15.19 14.03
N GLU A 422 -23.55 14.35 13.38
CA GLU A 422 -24.99 14.56 13.18
C GLU A 422 -25.38 15.88 12.47
N LEU A 423 -26.60 15.90 11.92
CA LEU A 423 -27.03 16.85 10.90
C LEU A 423 -27.36 18.28 11.40
N ASP A 424 -27.31 18.54 12.70
CA ASP A 424 -27.81 19.78 13.26
C ASP A 424 -26.70 20.62 13.91
N ASP A 425 -26.45 21.77 13.26
CA ASP A 425 -26.27 23.09 13.91
C ASP A 425 -24.89 23.76 14.01
N ILE A 426 -23.83 23.27 13.34
CA ILE A 426 -22.61 24.10 13.08
C ILE A 426 -22.39 24.36 11.57
N CYS A 427 -22.79 23.41 10.70
CA CYS A 427 -22.54 23.48 9.25
C CYS A 427 -23.86 23.49 8.42
N SER A 428 -24.84 24.33 8.78
CA SER A 428 -26.13 24.66 8.07
C SER A 428 -26.33 24.06 6.65
N PRO A 429 -27.54 23.57 6.28
CA PRO A 429 -27.83 22.26 5.65
C PRO A 429 -27.37 22.01 4.20
N ASN A 430 -26.45 22.82 3.65
CA ASN A 430 -25.94 22.68 2.29
C ASN A 430 -24.54 22.05 2.19
N PHE A 431 -23.78 21.88 3.28
CA PHE A 431 -22.39 21.41 3.22
C PHE A 431 -21.98 20.63 4.45
N ALA A 432 -22.20 19.31 4.42
CA ALA A 432 -21.20 18.41 4.97
C ALA A 432 -20.02 18.42 3.99
N ASP A 433 -18.84 18.83 4.45
CA ASP A 433 -17.65 18.91 3.63
C ASP A 433 -16.92 17.58 3.66
N PHE A 434 -17.59 16.53 3.18
CA PHE A 434 -16.98 15.21 3.00
C PHE A 434 -15.78 15.26 2.04
N SER A 435 -15.63 16.35 1.28
CA SER A 435 -14.49 16.68 0.43
C SER A 435 -13.41 17.51 1.12
N GLY A 436 -13.52 17.82 2.42
CA GLY A 436 -12.57 18.66 3.15
C GLY A 436 -12.21 19.99 2.48
N GLU A 437 -13.02 20.50 1.56
CA GLU A 437 -12.80 21.68 0.74
C GLU A 437 -12.46 22.93 1.58
N ARG A 438 -13.19 23.21 2.65
CA ARG A 438 -12.95 24.38 3.51
C ARG A 438 -11.63 24.26 4.25
N LEU A 439 -11.36 23.07 4.81
CA LEU A 439 -10.09 22.79 5.47
C LEU A 439 -8.93 22.86 4.47
N PHE A 440 -9.12 22.29 3.27
CA PHE A 440 -8.18 22.34 2.16
C PHE A 440 -7.88 23.78 1.71
N GLN A 441 -8.90 24.63 1.52
CA GLN A 441 -8.71 26.04 1.15
C GLN A 441 -7.98 26.83 2.24
N TYR A 442 -8.25 26.55 3.51
CA TYR A 442 -7.50 27.14 4.63
C TYR A 442 -6.01 26.80 4.51
N SER A 443 -5.68 25.50 4.44
CA SER A 443 -4.31 25.00 4.35
C SER A 443 -3.60 25.45 3.07
N LEU A 444 -4.31 25.53 1.94
CA LEU A 444 -3.75 26.00 0.67
C LEU A 444 -3.31 27.46 0.70
N ASN A 445 -4.05 28.32 1.39
CA ASN A 445 -3.67 29.72 1.52
C ASN A 445 -2.40 29.89 2.37
N GLU A 446 -2.29 29.15 3.47
CA GLU A 446 -1.07 29.12 4.28
C GLU A 446 0.13 28.60 3.49
N LEU A 447 -0.02 27.45 2.81
CA LEU A 447 1.01 26.86 1.97
C LEU A 447 1.53 27.84 0.90
N ARG A 448 0.63 28.59 0.25
CA ARG A 448 0.99 29.61 -0.74
C ARG A 448 1.84 30.72 -0.16
N GLU A 449 1.58 31.15 1.06
CA GLU A 449 2.40 32.15 1.75
C GLU A 449 3.79 31.60 2.05
N GLU A 450 3.91 30.36 2.53
CA GLU A 450 5.20 29.72 2.81
C GLU A 450 6.07 29.62 1.54
N TYR A 451 5.47 29.17 0.44
CA TYR A 451 6.16 29.04 -0.85
C TYR A 451 6.64 30.37 -1.46
N LYS A 452 6.18 31.55 -1.00
CA LYS A 452 6.73 32.83 -1.46
C LYS A 452 8.21 33.00 -1.10
N SER A 453 8.67 32.30 -0.07
CA SER A 453 10.04 32.37 0.43
C SER A 453 10.87 31.10 0.15
N ALA A 454 10.22 30.03 -0.34
CA ALA A 454 10.87 28.75 -0.59
C ALA A 454 11.77 28.78 -1.85
N ALA A 455 12.91 28.08 -1.77
CA ALA A 455 13.80 27.90 -2.92
C ALA A 455 13.18 26.98 -3.98
N ALA A 456 13.49 27.20 -5.26
CA ALA A 456 12.90 26.45 -6.37
C ALA A 456 13.25 24.95 -6.41
N ASN A 457 14.27 24.50 -5.66
CA ASN A 457 14.66 23.10 -5.51
C ASN A 457 14.11 22.45 -4.23
N LYS A 458 13.33 23.20 -3.42
CA LYS A 458 12.72 22.72 -2.19
C LYS A 458 11.24 22.43 -2.42
N TYR A 459 10.78 21.28 -1.94
CA TYR A 459 9.38 20.91 -1.83
C TYR A 459 8.96 20.96 -0.35
N LEU A 460 7.91 21.72 -0.05
CA LEU A 460 7.24 21.71 1.24
C LEU A 460 6.17 20.61 1.19
N LEU A 461 6.30 19.62 2.07
CA LEU A 461 5.28 18.59 2.31
C LEU A 461 4.45 19.03 3.53
N PRO A 462 3.24 19.57 3.31
CA PRO A 462 2.44 20.13 4.40
C PRO A 462 1.72 19.02 5.17
N ILE A 463 1.89 19.04 6.48
CA ILE A 463 1.38 18.05 7.43
C ILE A 463 0.62 18.80 8.52
N TYR A 464 -0.65 18.45 8.75
CA TYR A 464 -1.44 18.98 9.85
C TYR A 464 -1.82 17.84 10.80
N ALA A 465 -1.34 17.92 12.04
CA ALA A 465 -1.65 17.01 13.13
C ALA A 465 -2.66 17.70 14.08
N PHE A 466 -3.92 17.30 14.01
CA PHE A 466 -5.01 17.82 14.84
C PHE A 466 -5.10 17.03 16.14
N ASN A 467 -4.71 17.67 17.24
CA ASN A 467 -4.74 17.11 18.58
C ASN A 467 -5.97 17.65 19.34
N ASP A 468 -7.05 16.88 19.30
CA ASP A 468 -8.32 17.27 19.89
C ASP A 468 -8.36 16.95 21.39
N ASN A 469 -9.08 17.77 22.15
CA ASN A 469 -9.35 17.52 23.57
C ASN A 469 -10.66 16.74 23.79
N GLU A 470 -11.46 16.56 22.74
CA GLU A 470 -12.76 15.89 22.76
C GLU A 470 -12.81 14.76 21.71
N ASN A 471 -13.67 13.77 21.91
CA ASN A 471 -13.89 12.68 20.95
C ASN A 471 -14.85 13.13 19.83
N THR A 472 -14.44 14.12 19.05
CA THR A 472 -15.29 14.79 18.03
C THR A 472 -15.36 14.05 16.70
N GLN A 473 -14.50 13.05 16.47
CA GLN A 473 -14.39 12.35 15.19
C GLN A 473 -14.55 10.82 15.34
N PRO A 474 -15.00 10.09 14.29
CA PRO A 474 -15.44 8.71 14.40
C PRO A 474 -14.31 7.67 14.37
N GLY A 475 -13.10 8.01 14.83
CA GLY A 475 -11.93 7.14 14.94
C GLY A 475 -10.98 7.06 13.73
N LEU A 476 -11.07 7.96 12.74
CA LEU A 476 -10.11 8.08 11.63
C LEU A 476 -8.76 8.59 12.17
N LEU A 477 -7.64 7.95 11.79
CA LEU A 477 -6.31 8.34 12.25
C LEU A 477 -5.64 9.36 11.33
N GLY A 478 -5.77 9.22 10.01
CA GLY A 478 -5.10 10.09 9.06
C GLY A 478 -5.66 9.95 7.66
N ILE A 479 -5.19 10.84 6.78
CA ILE A 479 -5.43 10.78 5.34
C ILE A 479 -4.36 11.59 4.60
N ALA A 480 -3.85 11.03 3.50
CA ALA A 480 -3.18 11.81 2.47
C ALA A 480 -4.20 12.30 1.43
N TYR A 481 -4.23 13.60 1.24
CA TYR A 481 -5.24 14.29 0.46
C TYR A 481 -4.73 14.67 -0.93
N ASP A 482 -5.63 14.76 -1.91
CA ASP A 482 -5.33 15.25 -3.26
C ASP A 482 -5.89 16.66 -3.48
N ASP A 483 -5.62 17.25 -4.64
CA ASP A 483 -5.99 18.62 -4.96
C ASP A 483 -7.46 18.80 -5.42
N GLY A 484 -8.24 17.72 -5.52
CA GLY A 484 -9.64 17.77 -5.93
C GLY A 484 -9.87 18.07 -7.41
N GLU A 485 -8.80 18.35 -8.18
CA GLU A 485 -8.86 18.78 -9.58
C GLU A 485 -8.14 17.82 -10.53
N THR A 486 -6.95 17.37 -10.13
CA THR A 486 -6.03 16.60 -10.99
C THR A 486 -5.53 15.31 -10.34
N GLY A 487 -5.92 15.08 -9.07
CA GLY A 487 -5.42 13.98 -8.26
C GLY A 487 -3.97 14.18 -7.83
N THR A 488 -3.46 15.41 -7.86
CA THR A 488 -2.11 15.70 -7.35
C THR A 488 -2.13 15.64 -5.83
N GLN A 489 -1.21 14.90 -5.23
CA GLN A 489 -1.03 14.86 -3.79
C GLN A 489 -0.78 16.27 -3.22
N SER A 490 -1.46 16.61 -2.14
CA SER A 490 -1.54 17.98 -1.63
C SER A 490 -1.14 18.06 -0.16
N PHE A 491 -1.92 17.45 0.74
CA PHE A 491 -1.78 17.57 2.19
C PHE A 491 -1.76 16.22 2.88
N VAL A 492 -1.11 16.16 4.05
CA VAL A 492 -1.23 15.05 5.00
C VAL A 492 -1.96 15.56 6.22
N TYR A 493 -3.06 14.89 6.59
CA TYR A 493 -3.78 15.16 7.84
C TYR A 493 -3.65 13.95 8.78
N SER A 494 -3.41 14.23 10.06
CA SER A 494 -3.42 13.23 11.12
C SER A 494 -4.29 13.73 12.26
N PHE A 495 -5.00 12.82 12.91
CA PHE A 495 -6.04 13.12 13.89
C PHE A 495 -5.83 12.28 15.14
N LEU A 496 -5.85 12.92 16.30
CA LEU A 496 -5.90 12.23 17.58
C LEU A 496 -6.99 12.84 18.45
N THR A 497 -7.70 11.94 19.12
CA THR A 497 -8.72 12.21 20.13
C THR A 497 -8.36 11.43 21.40
N PRO A 498 -8.89 11.82 22.58
CA PRO A 498 -8.63 11.11 23.83
C PRO A 498 -8.83 9.60 23.76
N ASP A 499 -9.89 9.12 23.12
CA ASP A 499 -10.14 7.67 22.98
C ASP A 499 -9.08 6.94 22.12
N LEU A 500 -8.59 7.56 21.06
CA LEU A 500 -7.51 7.00 20.24
C LEU A 500 -6.19 6.91 21.01
N ILE A 501 -5.91 7.89 21.87
CA ILE A 501 -4.77 7.86 22.78
C ILE A 501 -4.94 6.71 23.79
N ASP A 502 -6.13 6.52 24.35
CA ASP A 502 -6.45 5.39 25.23
C ASP A 502 -6.34 4.03 24.51
N PHE A 503 -6.64 4.00 23.21
CA PHE A 503 -6.36 2.84 22.34
C PHE A 503 -4.88 2.69 22.00
N GLY A 504 -4.00 3.57 22.50
CA GLY A 504 -2.56 3.47 22.38
C GLY A 504 -1.98 4.03 21.09
N TYR A 505 -2.65 4.98 20.43
CA TYR A 505 -2.14 5.65 19.22
C TYR A 505 -1.45 6.98 19.54
N GLY A 506 -0.37 7.26 18.79
CA GLY A 506 0.25 8.59 18.68
C GLY A 506 0.27 9.09 17.24
N PHE A 507 0.83 10.28 17.01
CA PHE A 507 0.92 10.87 15.68
C PHE A 507 2.08 10.30 14.87
N THR A 508 3.19 9.90 15.48
CA THR A 508 4.40 9.55 14.73
C THR A 508 4.15 8.46 13.70
N ASP A 509 3.49 7.37 14.10
CA ASP A 509 3.27 6.23 13.22
C ASP A 509 2.23 6.54 12.14
N THR A 510 1.13 7.18 12.52
CA THR A 510 0.08 7.62 11.59
C THR A 510 0.60 8.63 10.58
N THR A 511 1.31 9.67 11.00
CA THR A 511 1.84 10.67 10.08
C THR A 511 2.89 10.06 9.14
N VAL A 512 3.71 9.10 9.60
CA VAL A 512 4.61 8.35 8.71
C VAL A 512 3.83 7.54 7.68
N HIS A 513 2.71 6.91 8.06
CA HIS A 513 1.81 6.20 7.14
C HIS A 513 1.28 7.14 6.04
N GLU A 514 0.71 8.28 6.43
CA GLU A 514 0.14 9.24 5.47
C GLU A 514 1.18 9.90 4.56
N ILE A 515 2.37 10.24 5.09
CA ILE A 515 3.49 10.68 4.25
C ILE A 515 3.88 9.57 3.27
N GLY A 516 3.77 8.30 3.66
CA GLY A 516 3.94 7.15 2.77
C GLY A 516 3.02 7.23 1.55
N HIS A 517 1.73 7.50 1.75
CA HIS A 517 0.79 7.75 0.65
C HIS A 517 1.18 8.96 -0.18
N HIS A 518 1.45 10.10 0.44
CA HIS A 518 1.87 11.33 -0.24
C HIS A 518 3.12 11.10 -1.12
N LEU A 519 4.02 10.22 -0.67
CA LEU A 519 5.21 9.78 -1.40
C LEU A 519 4.98 8.54 -2.27
N SER A 520 3.72 8.25 -2.62
CA SER A 520 3.19 7.32 -3.62
C SER A 520 2.83 5.90 -3.20
N LEU A 521 3.03 5.51 -1.95
CA LEU A 521 2.72 4.15 -1.50
C LEU A 521 1.21 3.91 -1.41
N SER A 522 0.78 2.67 -1.65
CA SER A 522 -0.60 2.23 -1.46
C SER A 522 -0.70 1.41 -0.18
N HIS A 523 -1.90 1.30 0.38
CA HIS A 523 -2.18 0.29 1.39
C HIS A 523 -1.98 -1.11 0.80
N PRO A 524 -1.77 -2.13 1.64
CA PRO A 524 -1.67 -3.50 1.19
C PRO A 524 -3.03 -4.23 1.18
N HIS A 525 -4.17 -3.53 1.14
CA HIS A 525 -5.51 -4.14 1.16
C HIS A 525 -6.47 -3.63 0.07
N ASP A 526 -6.20 -2.49 -0.54
CA ASP A 526 -6.87 -2.00 -1.75
C ASP A 526 -5.86 -1.65 -2.85
N GLY A 527 -6.30 -1.72 -4.10
CA GLY A 527 -5.41 -1.44 -5.20
C GLY A 527 -6.07 -1.67 -6.55
N TYR A 528 -5.24 -2.08 -7.51
CA TYR A 528 -5.62 -2.17 -8.92
C TYR A 528 -5.11 -3.48 -9.52
N ASP A 529 -5.92 -4.12 -10.36
CA ASP A 529 -5.50 -5.22 -11.22
C ASP A 529 -5.40 -4.72 -12.66
N SER A 530 -4.18 -4.67 -13.19
CA SER A 530 -3.93 -4.09 -14.51
C SER A 530 -4.45 -4.93 -15.67
N GLU A 531 -4.53 -6.25 -15.54
CA GLU A 531 -4.99 -7.12 -16.64
C GLU A 531 -6.51 -7.11 -16.75
N GLN A 532 -7.20 -7.02 -15.61
CA GLN A 532 -8.66 -6.89 -15.55
C GLN A 532 -9.15 -5.44 -15.64
N ASP A 533 -8.25 -4.46 -15.47
CA ASP A 533 -8.58 -3.04 -15.37
C ASP A 533 -9.65 -2.79 -14.30
N ILE A 534 -9.40 -3.25 -13.07
CA ILE A 534 -10.31 -3.06 -11.94
C ILE A 534 -9.58 -2.48 -10.73
N SER A 535 -10.23 -1.53 -10.05
CA SER A 535 -9.87 -1.16 -8.67
C SER A 535 -10.71 -2.00 -7.70
N TYR A 536 -10.12 -2.48 -6.61
CA TYR A 536 -10.79 -3.33 -5.64
C TYR A 536 -10.15 -3.21 -4.26
N GLY A 537 -10.92 -3.53 -3.22
CA GLY A 537 -10.44 -3.72 -1.86
C GLY A 537 -11.25 -4.82 -1.15
N PRO A 538 -11.27 -4.83 0.19
CA PRO A 538 -11.77 -5.95 0.99
C PRO A 538 -13.30 -5.96 1.15
N ASP A 539 -14.06 -5.88 0.06
CA ASP A 539 -15.52 -6.12 0.05
C ASP A 539 -15.89 -7.16 -1.03
N GLY A 540 -17.00 -7.88 -0.83
CA GLY A 540 -17.58 -8.78 -1.82
C GLY A 540 -16.61 -9.88 -2.27
N GLN A 541 -16.44 -10.05 -3.59
CA GLN A 541 -15.58 -11.12 -4.12
C GLN A 541 -14.08 -11.02 -3.76
N PHE A 542 -13.65 -9.89 -3.20
CA PHE A 542 -12.27 -9.62 -2.81
C PHE A 542 -12.07 -9.47 -1.30
N TYR A 543 -13.07 -9.80 -0.48
CA TYR A 543 -13.00 -9.65 0.99
C TYR A 543 -11.73 -10.23 1.63
N PHE A 544 -11.24 -11.37 1.13
CA PHE A 544 -10.00 -12.00 1.58
C PHE A 544 -8.73 -11.11 1.46
N THR A 545 -8.74 -10.04 0.68
CA THR A 545 -7.54 -9.26 0.38
C THR A 545 -7.03 -8.43 1.55
N ASN A 546 -7.82 -8.28 2.62
CA ASN A 546 -7.34 -7.82 3.94
C ASN A 546 -6.16 -8.63 4.48
N THR A 547 -5.95 -9.86 3.98
CA THR A 547 -4.73 -10.62 4.27
C THR A 547 -3.44 -9.85 3.91
N GLY A 548 -3.46 -8.88 2.99
CA GLY A 548 -2.27 -8.10 2.68
C GLY A 548 -1.82 -7.15 3.79
N ASP A 549 -2.73 -6.74 4.69
CA ASP A 549 -2.37 -6.09 5.95
C ASP A 549 -1.47 -6.96 6.82
N GLN A 550 -1.44 -8.27 6.59
CA GLN A 550 -0.53 -9.19 7.26
C GLN A 550 0.85 -9.17 6.55
N SER A 551 1.47 -7.99 6.51
CA SER A 551 2.79 -7.73 5.96
C SER A 551 3.58 -6.75 6.84
N ALA A 552 4.90 -6.76 6.71
CA ALA A 552 5.82 -5.99 7.53
C ALA A 552 5.93 -4.53 7.05
N THR A 553 4.83 -3.79 7.10
CA THR A 553 4.77 -2.39 6.64
C THR A 553 3.95 -1.52 7.58
N ILE A 554 4.36 -0.26 7.72
CA ILE A 554 3.54 0.77 8.38
C ILE A 554 2.30 1.14 7.56
N MET A 555 2.27 0.83 6.26
CA MET A 555 1.10 1.06 5.39
C MET A 555 -0.08 0.15 5.74
N SER A 556 0.06 -0.73 6.72
CA SER A 556 -0.97 -1.67 7.12
C SER A 556 -1.75 -1.20 8.35
N TYR A 557 -3.06 -1.41 8.34
CA TYR A 557 -3.94 -1.16 9.49
C TYR A 557 -3.82 -2.20 10.60
N ASN A 558 -3.29 -3.36 10.26
CA ASN A 558 -2.21 -4.06 10.95
C ASN A 558 -1.62 -3.57 12.27
N ASP A 559 -1.01 -2.39 12.21
CA ASP A 559 -0.21 -1.83 13.29
C ASP A 559 0.76 -2.83 13.95
N LEU A 560 1.29 -3.83 13.22
CA LEU A 560 2.33 -4.74 13.75
C LEU A 560 3.74 -4.43 13.24
N SER A 561 3.87 -3.46 12.33
CA SER A 561 5.14 -2.91 11.84
C SER A 561 5.14 -1.38 11.91
N ARG A 562 6.32 -0.78 12.03
CA ARG A 562 6.51 0.68 12.29
C ARG A 562 7.39 1.37 11.25
N GLY A 563 7.73 0.67 10.19
CA GLY A 563 8.54 1.20 9.11
C GLY A 563 8.12 0.62 7.78
N PHE A 564 8.68 1.17 6.72
CA PHE A 564 8.47 0.70 5.36
C PHE A 564 9.21 -0.63 5.16
N GLY A 565 8.46 -1.67 4.79
CA GLY A 565 9.01 -2.99 4.47
C GLY A 565 9.71 -3.02 3.12
N GLN A 566 10.38 -4.13 2.84
CA GLN A 566 11.10 -4.36 1.58
C GLN A 566 10.20 -4.16 0.35
N PHE A 567 8.92 -4.55 0.43
CA PHE A 567 7.94 -4.37 -0.64
C PHE A 567 7.64 -2.90 -0.95
N ASN A 568 7.57 -2.05 0.08
CA ASN A 568 7.40 -0.61 -0.10
C ASN A 568 8.66 0.00 -0.73
N LEU A 569 9.84 -0.35 -0.22
CA LEU A 569 11.12 0.15 -0.71
C LEU A 569 11.35 -0.24 -2.17
N ASP A 570 11.11 -1.50 -2.53
CA ASP A 570 11.22 -1.97 -3.91
C ASP A 570 10.28 -1.18 -4.83
N SER A 571 9.02 -1.01 -4.42
CA SER A 571 8.03 -0.26 -5.21
C SER A 571 8.47 1.19 -5.42
N GLN A 572 8.83 1.87 -4.34
CA GLN A 572 9.27 3.26 -4.39
C GLN A 572 10.48 3.46 -5.30
N TYR A 573 11.50 2.61 -5.18
CA TYR A 573 12.73 2.74 -5.97
C TYR A 573 12.53 2.41 -7.45
N ARG A 574 11.63 1.48 -7.77
CA ARG A 574 11.22 1.26 -9.17
C ARG A 574 10.56 2.51 -9.75
N TYR A 575 9.60 3.08 -9.02
CA TYR A 575 8.91 4.27 -9.48
C TYR A 575 9.85 5.46 -9.67
N LEU A 576 10.77 5.68 -8.72
CA LEU A 576 11.79 6.73 -8.84
C LEU A 576 12.68 6.52 -10.07
N THR A 577 13.10 5.28 -10.35
CA THR A 577 13.90 4.98 -11.54
C THR A 577 13.18 5.40 -12.82
N ALA A 578 11.90 5.04 -12.96
CA ALA A 578 11.08 5.42 -14.11
C ALA A 578 10.82 6.94 -14.16
N ALA A 579 10.57 7.57 -13.01
CA ALA A 579 10.37 9.02 -12.91
C ALA A 579 11.62 9.79 -13.36
N TYR A 580 12.82 9.41 -12.92
CA TYR A 580 14.06 10.07 -13.34
C TYR A 580 14.32 9.90 -14.85
N LEU A 581 14.06 8.72 -15.41
CA LEU A 581 14.18 8.45 -16.84
C LEU A 581 13.26 9.37 -17.65
N ASN A 582 11.99 9.44 -17.27
CA ASN A 582 10.99 10.22 -18.00
C ASN A 582 11.21 11.72 -17.85
N ASN A 583 11.61 12.19 -16.66
CA ASN A 583 11.96 13.60 -16.46
C ASN A 583 13.23 14.00 -17.22
N ALA A 584 14.22 13.11 -17.36
CA ALA A 584 15.39 13.37 -18.21
C ALA A 584 14.99 13.52 -19.68
N ASN A 585 14.12 12.65 -20.21
CA ASN A 585 13.58 12.77 -21.58
C ASN A 585 12.84 14.09 -21.80
N ALA A 586 12.04 14.54 -20.81
CA ALA A 586 11.34 15.81 -20.87
C ALA A 586 12.31 17.01 -20.89
N ILE A 587 13.37 16.99 -20.08
CA ILE A 587 14.38 18.07 -20.06
C ILE A 587 15.18 18.12 -21.36
N LEU A 588 15.51 16.97 -21.95
CA LEU A 588 16.15 16.94 -23.26
C LEU A 588 15.24 17.53 -24.34
N GLU A 589 13.94 17.28 -24.30
CA GLU A 589 12.99 17.94 -25.20
C GLU A 589 12.93 19.46 -25.01
N LEU A 590 12.92 19.95 -23.77
CA LEU A 590 13.01 21.39 -23.49
C LEU A 590 14.31 21.99 -24.05
N THR A 591 15.42 21.30 -23.87
CA THR A 591 16.75 21.69 -24.38
C THR A 591 16.77 21.74 -25.91
N ARG A 592 16.12 20.77 -26.55
CA ARG A 592 15.94 20.70 -28.01
C ARG A 592 15.18 21.91 -28.51
N ARG A 593 14.02 22.21 -27.91
CA ARG A 593 13.18 23.37 -28.25
C ARG A 593 13.88 24.71 -28.03
N ALA A 594 14.77 24.79 -27.04
CA ALA A 594 15.59 25.98 -26.79
C ALA A 594 16.76 26.16 -27.77
N GLY A 595 16.98 25.22 -28.71
CA GLY A 595 18.11 25.26 -29.64
C GLY A 595 19.46 25.05 -28.95
N LYS A 596 19.49 24.34 -27.82
CA LYS A 596 20.68 24.14 -26.98
C LYS A 596 21.25 22.71 -27.01
N ALA A 597 20.74 21.85 -27.90
CA ALA A 597 21.11 20.43 -27.95
C ALA A 597 22.63 20.19 -28.03
N GLY A 598 23.34 20.98 -28.85
CA GLY A 598 24.79 20.86 -28.99
C GLY A 598 25.57 21.05 -27.68
N GLY A 599 25.11 21.92 -26.78
CA GLY A 599 25.75 22.18 -25.48
C GLY A 599 25.47 21.12 -24.42
N VAL A 600 24.45 20.27 -24.62
CA VAL A 600 24.00 19.25 -23.65
C VAL A 600 24.30 17.83 -24.14
N SER A 601 24.65 17.66 -25.42
CA SER A 601 24.89 16.36 -26.09
C SER A 601 25.81 15.41 -25.31
N ALA A 602 26.94 15.89 -24.79
CA ALA A 602 27.87 15.05 -24.01
C ALA A 602 27.24 14.56 -22.68
N ALA A 603 26.51 15.44 -21.98
CA ALA A 603 25.81 15.06 -20.75
C ALA A 603 24.67 14.08 -21.04
N ALA A 604 23.93 14.26 -22.14
CA ALA A 604 22.89 13.34 -22.59
C ALA A 604 23.43 11.93 -22.88
N GLN A 605 24.59 11.81 -23.54
CA GLN A 605 25.24 10.51 -23.80
C GLN A 605 25.76 9.83 -22.53
N SER A 606 26.31 10.63 -21.60
CA SER A 606 26.72 10.13 -20.29
C SER A 606 25.51 9.64 -19.48
N ALA A 607 24.41 10.40 -19.48
CA ALA A 607 23.17 10.03 -18.83
C ALA A 607 22.54 8.77 -19.46
N ASP A 608 22.59 8.64 -20.78
CA ASP A 608 22.13 7.45 -21.48
C ASP A 608 22.85 6.19 -20.99
N SER A 609 24.17 6.27 -20.84
CA SER A 609 25.00 5.17 -20.30
C SER A 609 24.64 4.83 -18.85
N LEU A 610 24.26 5.82 -18.04
CA LEU A 610 23.77 5.61 -16.68
C LEU A 610 22.39 4.95 -16.67
N PHE A 611 21.48 5.32 -17.57
CA PHE A 611 20.17 4.69 -17.68
C PHE A 611 20.23 3.26 -18.24
N VAL A 612 21.19 2.94 -19.11
CA VAL A 612 21.48 1.55 -19.50
C VAL A 612 21.88 0.73 -18.26
N GLN A 613 22.76 1.25 -17.42
CA GLN A 613 23.15 0.59 -16.17
C GLN A 613 22.00 0.51 -15.17
N ALA A 614 21.18 1.56 -15.06
CA ALA A 614 20.00 1.58 -14.20
C ALA A 614 19.00 0.49 -14.60
N LYS A 615 18.70 0.35 -15.90
CA LYS A 615 17.84 -0.72 -16.42
C LYS A 615 18.42 -2.11 -16.12
N ALA A 616 19.74 -2.30 -16.23
CA ALA A 616 20.39 -3.56 -15.86
C ALA A 616 20.27 -3.88 -14.35
N ARG A 617 20.44 -2.87 -13.47
CA ARG A 617 20.26 -3.02 -12.02
C ARG A 617 18.80 -3.28 -11.64
N TYR A 618 17.87 -2.61 -12.30
CA TYR A 618 16.43 -2.83 -12.17
C TYR A 618 16.07 -4.29 -12.50
N SER A 619 16.57 -4.82 -13.62
CA SER A 619 16.39 -6.23 -14.00
C SER A 619 17.04 -7.21 -13.02
N ALA A 620 18.07 -6.79 -12.30
CA ALA A 620 18.73 -7.59 -11.25
C ALA A 620 18.05 -7.48 -9.87
N LEU A 621 16.91 -6.79 -9.78
CA LEU A 621 16.18 -6.49 -8.53
C LEU A 621 16.98 -5.61 -7.54
N ASP A 622 17.97 -4.89 -8.03
CA ASP A 622 18.77 -3.93 -7.27
C ASP A 622 18.18 -2.52 -7.44
N TYR A 623 16.97 -2.35 -6.93
CA TYR A 623 16.14 -1.18 -7.25
C TYR A 623 16.68 0.12 -6.66
N LEU A 624 17.29 0.10 -5.46
CA LEU A 624 17.92 1.29 -4.88
C LEU A 624 19.07 1.78 -5.76
N GLU A 625 19.93 0.87 -6.23
CA GLU A 625 21.03 1.21 -7.13
C GLU A 625 20.52 1.68 -8.50
N ALA A 626 19.46 1.06 -9.03
CA ALA A 626 18.80 1.52 -10.24
C ALA A 626 18.29 2.96 -10.10
N ALA A 627 17.64 3.28 -8.98
CA ALA A 627 17.15 4.62 -8.67
C ALA A 627 18.32 5.60 -8.51
N ARG A 628 19.43 5.19 -7.88
CA ARG A 628 20.64 6.00 -7.71
C ARG A 628 21.26 6.37 -9.05
N LEU A 629 21.42 5.39 -9.94
CA LEU A 629 21.95 5.60 -11.30
C LEU A 629 20.99 6.46 -12.14
N GLY A 630 19.68 6.22 -12.02
CA GLY A 630 18.65 7.04 -12.65
C GLY A 630 18.71 8.50 -12.19
N HIS A 631 18.83 8.74 -10.89
CA HIS A 631 19.00 10.07 -10.31
C HIS A 631 20.27 10.76 -10.85
N GLN A 632 21.40 10.05 -10.92
CA GLN A 632 22.63 10.60 -11.48
C GLN A 632 22.50 10.98 -12.96
N GLY A 633 21.87 10.12 -13.77
CA GLY A 633 21.59 10.42 -15.18
C GLY A 633 20.67 11.63 -15.34
N TYR A 634 19.62 11.70 -14.53
CA TYR A 634 18.71 12.84 -14.44
C TYR A 634 19.43 14.15 -14.08
N ARG A 635 20.28 14.14 -13.05
CA ARG A 635 21.08 15.32 -12.64
C ARG A 635 22.03 15.77 -13.73
N ALA A 636 22.74 14.85 -14.39
CA ALA A 636 23.64 15.19 -15.48
C ALA A 636 22.92 15.97 -16.60
N VAL A 637 21.70 15.56 -16.95
CA VAL A 637 20.88 16.26 -17.95
C VAL A 637 20.38 17.60 -17.42
N LEU A 638 19.80 17.64 -16.21
CA LEU A 638 19.26 18.85 -15.62
C LEU A 638 20.33 19.94 -15.45
N ASP A 639 21.47 19.58 -14.85
CA ASP A 639 22.55 20.52 -14.56
C ASP A 639 23.15 21.09 -15.85
N ALA A 640 23.33 20.25 -16.88
CA ALA A 640 23.79 20.70 -18.19
C ALA A 640 22.78 21.60 -18.91
N ALA A 641 21.48 21.29 -18.82
CA ALA A 641 20.43 22.12 -19.39
C ALA A 641 20.38 23.51 -18.72
N LEU A 642 20.42 23.56 -17.38
CA LEU A 642 20.48 24.81 -16.63
C LEU A 642 21.74 25.62 -16.95
N ALA A 643 22.91 24.96 -17.03
CA ALA A 643 24.17 25.61 -17.42
C ALA A 643 24.14 26.15 -18.86
N ALA A 644 23.41 25.50 -19.76
CA ALA A 644 23.18 25.97 -21.13
C ALA A 644 22.13 27.09 -21.24
N GLY A 645 21.54 27.52 -20.12
CA GLY A 645 20.52 28.56 -20.04
C GLY A 645 19.13 28.09 -20.47
N VAL A 646 18.85 26.79 -20.40
CA VAL A 646 17.50 26.24 -20.63
C VAL A 646 16.66 26.47 -19.39
N GLU A 647 15.47 27.04 -19.57
CA GLU A 647 14.53 27.25 -18.48
C GLU A 647 13.84 25.91 -18.12
N VAL A 648 14.19 25.34 -16.97
CA VAL A 648 13.56 24.12 -16.43
C VAL A 648 12.89 24.47 -15.11
N GLN A 649 11.58 24.66 -15.15
CA GLN A 649 10.79 25.05 -13.98
C GLN A 649 10.22 23.82 -13.25
N PRO A 650 10.16 23.84 -11.90
CA PRO A 650 9.42 22.84 -11.15
C PRO A 650 7.92 23.02 -11.38
N TYR A 651 7.19 21.91 -11.45
CA TYR A 651 5.72 21.98 -11.41
C TYR A 651 5.25 22.40 -10.01
N LYS A 652 4.44 23.45 -9.96
CA LYS A 652 3.86 23.99 -8.74
C LYS A 652 2.34 23.84 -8.80
N TRP A 653 1.85 22.72 -8.29
CA TRP A 653 0.43 22.39 -8.31
C TRP A 653 -0.42 23.48 -7.63
N TYR A 654 0.05 23.99 -6.48
CA TYR A 654 -0.63 24.97 -5.64
C TYR A 654 -0.82 26.36 -6.30
N GLU A 655 -0.03 26.72 -7.31
CA GLU A 655 -0.20 27.98 -8.06
C GLU A 655 -1.28 27.88 -9.14
N ARG A 656 -1.67 26.66 -9.52
CA ARG A 656 -2.58 26.39 -10.66
C ARG A 656 -4.03 26.17 -10.25
N LEU A 657 -4.28 25.96 -8.97
CA LEU A 657 -5.62 25.88 -8.42
C LEU A 657 -6.22 27.31 -8.37
N GLY A 658 -7.42 27.51 -8.91
CA GLY A 658 -8.14 28.78 -8.70
C GLY A 658 -8.57 28.93 -7.23
N THR A 659 -9.17 30.07 -6.86
CA THR A 659 -10.20 30.01 -5.81
C THR A 659 -11.28 29.14 -6.41
N LEU A 660 -11.42 27.89 -5.98
CA LEU A 660 -12.33 26.89 -6.56
C LEU A 660 -13.78 27.40 -6.52
N SER A 661 -14.15 28.20 -7.52
CA SER A 661 -15.50 28.65 -7.80
C SER A 661 -16.09 27.59 -8.70
N THR A 662 -17.20 26.99 -8.31
CA THR A 662 -18.43 26.60 -9.06
C THR A 662 -18.47 26.56 -10.61
N GLN A 663 -17.35 26.65 -11.32
CA GLN A 663 -17.21 26.54 -12.76
C GLN A 663 -16.85 25.10 -13.06
N THR A 664 -17.75 24.44 -13.77
CA THR A 664 -17.63 23.08 -14.34
C THR A 664 -16.18 22.61 -14.43
N ALA A 665 -15.76 21.90 -13.40
CA ALA A 665 -14.46 21.27 -13.32
C ALA A 665 -14.22 20.40 -14.57
N GLY A 666 -12.96 20.06 -14.81
CA GLY A 666 -12.63 18.82 -15.52
C GLY A 666 -13.43 17.63 -14.95
N GLN A 667 -13.45 16.51 -15.65
CA GLN A 667 -14.26 15.34 -15.23
C GLN A 667 -14.13 15.10 -13.72
N LYS A 668 -15.27 15.10 -13.01
CA LYS A 668 -15.30 14.80 -11.57
C LYS A 668 -14.59 13.46 -11.32
N PRO A 669 -13.80 13.34 -10.25
CA PRO A 669 -13.11 12.10 -9.95
C PRO A 669 -14.11 10.95 -9.78
N ARG A 670 -13.69 9.76 -10.19
CA ARG A 670 -14.40 8.52 -9.86
C ARG A 670 -14.08 8.15 -8.41
N VAL A 671 -15.00 8.49 -7.50
CA VAL A 671 -14.88 8.21 -6.06
C VAL A 671 -15.84 7.09 -5.67
N SER A 672 -15.34 6.11 -4.91
CA SER A 672 -16.13 5.04 -4.33
C SER A 672 -16.56 5.37 -2.90
N ARG A 673 -17.67 4.78 -2.46
CA ARG A 673 -18.13 4.80 -1.05
C ARG A 673 -17.88 3.48 -0.33
N ASP A 674 -17.41 2.47 -1.06
CA ASP A 674 -17.21 1.09 -0.65
C ASP A 674 -15.90 0.56 -1.25
N HIS A 675 -15.50 -0.66 -0.90
CA HIS A 675 -14.34 -1.33 -1.48
C HIS A 675 -14.73 -2.36 -2.54
N LEU A 676 -15.97 -2.33 -3.02
CA LEU A 676 -16.43 -3.24 -4.08
C LEU A 676 -15.64 -2.98 -5.36
N ALA A 677 -15.36 -4.05 -6.10
CA ALA A 677 -14.61 -3.96 -7.34
C ALA A 677 -15.29 -3.05 -8.37
N LYS A 678 -14.52 -2.17 -9.01
CA LYS A 678 -15.01 -1.25 -10.05
C LYS A 678 -14.07 -1.22 -11.26
N PRO A 679 -14.61 -1.19 -12.49
CA PRO A 679 -13.78 -1.03 -13.69
C PRO A 679 -13.04 0.31 -13.71
N GLY A 680 -11.76 0.28 -14.09
CA GLY A 680 -10.86 1.41 -14.14
C GLY A 680 -10.29 1.80 -12.77
N ALA A 681 -9.62 2.96 -12.75
CA ALA A 681 -9.10 3.56 -11.53
C ALA A 681 -10.19 4.32 -10.77
N TRP A 682 -10.28 4.10 -9.46
CA TRP A 682 -11.20 4.76 -8.53
C TRP A 682 -10.46 5.20 -7.28
N ILE A 683 -10.88 6.32 -6.70
CA ILE A 683 -10.50 6.72 -5.35
C ILE A 683 -11.36 5.91 -4.39
N MET A 684 -10.74 5.01 -3.63
CA MET A 684 -11.40 4.20 -2.61
C MET A 684 -11.43 4.95 -1.27
N PRO A 685 -12.39 4.67 -0.37
CA PRO A 685 -12.36 5.26 0.96
C PRO A 685 -11.14 4.76 1.74
N GLU A 686 -10.65 5.57 2.68
CA GLU A 686 -9.43 5.28 3.46
C GLU A 686 -9.53 3.96 4.24
N GLU A 687 -10.64 3.73 4.93
CA GLU A 687 -10.88 2.48 5.65
C GLU A 687 -12.37 2.11 5.61
N THR A 688 -12.65 0.81 5.72
CA THR A 688 -14.00 0.32 6.01
C THR A 688 -14.33 0.50 7.49
N ALA A 689 -15.64 0.56 7.80
CA ALA A 689 -16.10 0.51 9.19
C ALA A 689 -15.63 -0.77 9.92
N ARG A 690 -15.39 -1.86 9.19
CA ARG A 690 -14.88 -3.11 9.77
C ARG A 690 -13.41 -3.01 10.15
N GLN A 691 -12.56 -2.50 9.25
CA GLN A 691 -11.13 -2.28 9.53
C GLN A 691 -10.95 -1.35 10.73
N ARG A 692 -11.71 -0.24 10.80
CA ARG A 692 -11.70 0.67 11.95
C ARG A 692 -12.01 -0.06 13.26
N ARG A 693 -13.08 -0.87 13.30
CA ARG A 693 -13.45 -1.65 14.49
C ARG A 693 -12.37 -2.65 14.88
N LEU A 694 -11.73 -3.32 13.92
CA LEU A 694 -10.67 -4.30 14.21
C LEU A 694 -9.40 -3.63 14.74
N ARG A 695 -9.07 -2.44 14.23
CA ARG A 695 -7.92 -1.65 14.64
C ARG A 695 -7.99 -1.29 16.13
N THR A 696 -9.16 -0.86 16.60
CA THR A 696 -9.42 -0.51 18.01
C THR A 696 -9.86 -1.68 18.89
N ALA A 697 -10.20 -2.84 18.31
CA ALA A 697 -10.62 -4.02 19.06
C ALA A 697 -9.46 -4.65 19.86
N PRO A 698 -9.72 -5.14 21.09
CA PRO A 698 -8.72 -5.77 21.95
C PRO A 698 -8.30 -7.18 21.49
#